data_AF-F8D519-F1
#
_entry.id   AF-F8D519-F1
#
_cell.length_a   1.000
_cell.length_b   1.000
_cell.length_c   1.000
_cell.angle_alpha   90.00
_cell.angle_beta   90.00
_cell.angle_gamma   90.00
#
_symmetry.space_group_name_H-M   'P 1'
#
loop_
_entity.id
_entity.type
_entity.pdbx_description
1 polymer ?
#
loop_
_entity_poly.entity_id
_entity_poly.type
_entity_poly.pdbx_seq_one_letter_code
_entity_poly.pdbx_strand_id
1 'polypeptide(L)'
;MSVPRSVRRYRRREPSDAGGTTAASAKPTRVSSVQHVPAGQRFNRGTRAVLGLGPSLLYGGLATGTLGQMQWGERGLELSPGAAVAIGIVLFAGVGAAVLSLTRRNRQFEGTDGDRLESETEPETETETPPVLTGDAIEGAQVALRSDDGDWRWRVLRREALAESPARASTRSTATDRIERTRDAIDAAGLREVTDAAVRVYRDEDGSWRWTLGRADGSRVGSAAEGYDDREAAEAAVRLVKDCGPEADVVDVEEGAITIAKRRDRWQWQLVDDERTPLAAGADGYERRTDAVAAADTFVDRIADARVLDVDAFGVELYESGTVAPGPKPESGPDRESELDQESKSNQESETEPGEEENGENGTWAWRLVDEDSDIIADAPSAFETRPAAEDAATAALAALEDTVVTDAGEPAFERYPDAAGDADRSRTGDDDGAGSDGDAWRWRLVDDAGRTVARAPDAASTVDEVERATELIREAVSDAPVLEIDEAAYEAYSDPDSAPEDNRVGDRTEADSGGNSRNDESDAAEGTTAVADGTGTETAGARWRWRLVTADRDVVAESAASYSDAADATTALERIREDAREADVVAFKTAAFRVYENDDGDWRWRLLDEGGAVLGDSDGEHDSRNEAIEAMLTLKERAPDADVVEIDAPEFELFTDEDGVWAWRLIDAAGRRVATAPTTYASRAAARAAVDRFRGQSDSPVHAVEGATFQPAVADGAWRWRLVHPTGETLAVSGSEYPTRDELEDRIDDVRETAAAARSYTTGAVTVQLVGSETWRWRLLDRDREPILESATAYSSRAAARDAVDELEKASMSAVPIFAIDAGAAAVWLEQTDEGWRWDLIDRGREVLATAVETADKSDTTAAVDDIQRLAPLAERIDVAEASFDVVERDDGWRWRLLDGDGHPVAIGDETTETKAAARDGIDDVRSLLESASVFELEGPAFERYRTNGDEPWQWRLVDENGETLLESAQAYETREATQEAIAALQSHATDGKVTVAE
;
A
#
# COMPACT_ATOMS: atom_id res chain seq x y z
N MET A 1 -14.18 -36.92 -26.61
CA MET A 1 -15.11 -35.77 -26.73
C MET A 1 -14.50 -34.63 -25.93
N SER A 2 -14.63 -33.35 -26.25
CA SER A 2 -14.86 -32.64 -27.52
C SER A 2 -14.59 -31.15 -27.24
N VAL A 3 -13.73 -30.48 -28.02
CA VAL A 3 -13.31 -29.08 -27.72
C VAL A 3 -14.07 -28.08 -28.60
N PRO A 4 -14.56 -26.98 -27.98
CA PRO A 4 -14.38 -25.62 -28.51
C PRO A 4 -13.84 -24.69 -27.40
N ARG A 5 -12.75 -23.93 -27.57
CA ARG A 5 -12.52 -22.80 -28.51
C ARG A 5 -13.49 -21.62 -28.35
N SER A 6 -13.02 -20.55 -27.72
CA SER A 6 -12.63 -19.33 -28.48
C SER A 6 -11.77 -18.38 -27.64
N VAL A 7 -10.89 -17.62 -28.29
CA VAL A 7 -10.11 -16.53 -27.70
C VAL A 7 -10.38 -15.27 -28.52
N ARG A 8 -10.65 -14.13 -27.87
CA ARG A 8 -10.68 -12.81 -28.52
C ARG A 8 -9.59 -11.92 -27.93
N ARG A 9 -8.68 -11.46 -28.80
CA ARG A 9 -7.71 -10.40 -28.47
C ARG A 9 -8.41 -9.04 -28.59
N TYR A 10 -8.29 -8.20 -27.58
CA TYR A 10 -8.48 -6.76 -27.78
C TYR A 10 -7.24 -6.14 -28.44
N ARG A 11 -7.44 -5.09 -29.24
CA ARG A 11 -6.36 -4.30 -29.84
C ARG A 11 -6.16 -3.03 -29.03
N ARG A 12 -4.92 -2.73 -28.66
CA ARG A 12 -4.50 -1.39 -28.23
C ARG A 12 -4.81 -0.39 -29.35
N ARG A 13 -5.29 0.80 -29.00
CA ARG A 13 -5.65 1.87 -29.94
C ARG A 13 -4.75 3.07 -29.65
N GLU A 14 -3.95 3.47 -30.63
CA GLU A 14 -3.08 4.64 -30.52
C GLU A 14 -3.90 5.93 -30.70
N PRO A 15 -3.71 6.98 -29.86
CA PRO A 15 -4.24 8.31 -30.14
C PRO A 15 -3.42 9.01 -31.23
N SER A 16 -4.07 9.88 -32.00
CA SER A 16 -3.49 10.54 -33.18
C SER A 16 -3.01 11.97 -32.91
N ASP A 17 -1.85 12.30 -33.46
CA ASP A 17 -1.25 13.64 -33.44
C ASP A 17 -2.10 14.69 -34.21
N ALA A 18 -2.41 15.83 -33.57
CA ALA A 18 -2.97 17.03 -34.20
C ALA A 18 -2.72 18.28 -33.29
N GLY A 19 -1.83 19.18 -33.71
CA GLY A 19 -1.37 20.32 -32.89
C GLY A 19 -2.10 21.65 -33.07
N GLY A 20 -1.92 22.59 -32.13
CA GLY A 20 -2.68 23.86 -32.06
C GLY A 20 -2.04 25.03 -31.28
N THR A 21 -0.77 25.33 -31.55
CA THR A 21 0.00 26.55 -31.18
C THR A 21 -0.69 27.71 -30.44
N THR A 22 -0.16 28.10 -29.26
CA THR A 22 -0.19 29.50 -28.75
C THR A 22 1.13 29.92 -28.09
N ALA A 23 1.29 31.24 -27.89
CA ALA A 23 2.56 31.95 -27.69
C ALA A 23 3.26 31.77 -26.33
N ALA A 24 4.56 32.10 -26.29
CA ALA A 24 5.39 32.13 -25.08
C ALA A 24 5.67 33.56 -24.58
N SER A 25 5.87 33.75 -23.25
CA SER A 25 6.79 34.76 -22.69
C SER A 25 6.87 34.75 -21.15
N ALA A 26 7.99 34.30 -20.58
CA ALA A 26 8.63 34.91 -19.40
C ALA A 26 10.07 34.38 -19.20
N LYS A 27 10.92 35.10 -18.47
CA LYS A 27 12.25 34.66 -18.03
C LYS A 27 12.39 34.82 -16.50
N PRO A 28 13.27 34.04 -15.85
CA PRO A 28 13.33 33.97 -14.39
C PRO A 28 14.02 35.19 -13.76
N THR A 29 13.59 35.53 -12.54
CA THR A 29 14.28 36.45 -11.64
C THR A 29 15.15 35.66 -10.65
N ARG A 30 16.20 36.28 -10.12
CA ARG A 30 17.25 35.67 -9.29
C ARG A 30 17.52 36.58 -8.07
N VAL A 31 18.35 36.13 -7.13
CA VAL A 31 18.82 36.87 -5.91
C VAL A 31 17.79 36.82 -4.77
N SER A 32 18.13 36.62 -3.49
CA SER A 32 19.44 36.67 -2.81
C SER A 32 19.72 35.51 -1.84
N SER A 33 20.97 35.42 -1.39
CA SER A 33 21.46 34.48 -0.38
C SER A 33 21.70 35.14 0.99
N VAL A 34 21.78 34.32 2.04
CA VAL A 34 22.42 34.65 3.33
C VAL A 34 23.37 33.50 3.70
N GLN A 35 24.55 33.82 4.25
CA GLN A 35 25.55 32.85 4.72
C GLN A 35 25.61 32.87 6.25
N HIS A 36 25.94 31.75 6.90
CA HIS A 36 26.63 31.79 8.20
C HIS A 36 27.56 30.59 8.42
N VAL A 37 28.88 30.85 8.36
CA VAL A 37 29.97 29.96 8.79
C VAL A 37 31.09 30.86 9.35
N PRO A 38 31.50 30.69 10.62
CA PRO A 38 32.87 30.23 10.92
C PRO A 38 32.90 29.19 12.07
N ALA A 39 33.62 28.06 12.03
CA ALA A 39 35.02 27.75 11.67
C ALA A 39 35.97 27.68 12.89
N GLY A 40 36.60 26.51 13.13
CA GLY A 40 37.10 26.14 14.48
C GLY A 40 38.44 25.38 14.63
N GLN A 41 39.22 25.10 13.58
CA GLN A 41 40.68 24.75 13.64
C GLN A 41 41.08 23.37 14.27
N ARG A 42 42.17 22.67 13.89
CA ARG A 42 43.22 22.86 12.84
C ARG A 42 44.08 21.58 12.62
N PHE A 43 44.66 21.45 11.41
CA PHE A 43 46.00 20.89 11.08
C PHE A 43 46.21 19.34 11.06
N ASN A 44 47.03 18.73 10.17
CA ASN A 44 47.81 19.29 9.03
C ASN A 44 48.31 18.24 7.97
N ARG A 45 48.38 18.64 6.68
CA ARG A 45 49.18 18.08 5.54
C ARG A 45 48.92 16.62 5.10
N GLY A 46 48.98 16.24 3.81
CA GLY A 46 49.34 16.97 2.56
C GLY A 46 50.26 16.10 1.65
N THR A 47 50.36 16.21 0.33
CA THR A 47 49.84 17.17 -0.69
C THR A 47 49.97 16.55 -2.10
N ARG A 48 49.14 16.93 -3.11
CA ARG A 48 49.13 16.33 -4.48
C ARG A 48 49.01 17.40 -5.60
N ALA A 49 50.03 17.57 -6.46
CA ALA A 49 50.09 18.47 -7.66
C ALA A 49 51.52 18.50 -8.27
N VAL A 50 51.80 18.72 -9.59
CA VAL A 50 51.04 18.67 -10.86
C VAL A 50 52.02 18.67 -12.08
N LEU A 51 51.50 18.44 -13.31
CA LEU A 51 52.12 18.48 -14.67
C LEU A 51 52.49 17.10 -15.30
N GLY A 52 52.10 16.77 -16.55
CA GLY A 52 51.12 17.42 -17.43
C GLY A 52 51.15 16.99 -18.92
N LEU A 53 50.12 17.43 -19.67
CA LEU A 53 49.92 17.42 -21.16
C LEU A 53 49.38 16.13 -21.84
N GLY A 54 48.50 16.31 -22.85
CA GLY A 54 47.86 15.28 -23.72
C GLY A 54 48.28 15.42 -25.20
N PRO A 55 47.41 15.28 -26.26
CA PRO A 55 45.92 15.17 -26.24
C PRO A 55 45.20 14.23 -27.28
N SER A 56 43.91 13.95 -27.00
CA SER A 56 42.72 13.82 -27.88
C SER A 56 42.64 13.02 -29.21
N LEU A 57 41.60 12.16 -29.32
CA LEU A 57 40.63 11.96 -30.46
C LEU A 57 39.65 10.79 -30.13
N LEU A 58 38.48 10.63 -30.79
CA LEU A 58 37.15 11.22 -30.47
C LEU A 58 35.98 10.35 -31.02
N TYR A 59 34.80 10.33 -30.36
CA TYR A 59 33.45 9.79 -30.79
C TYR A 59 33.34 8.29 -31.19
N GLY A 60 32.28 7.51 -30.89
CA GLY A 60 30.94 7.75 -30.32
C GLY A 60 29.87 6.85 -30.99
N GLY A 61 28.72 6.59 -30.34
CA GLY A 61 27.49 6.08 -31.02
C GLY A 61 26.80 4.83 -30.43
N LEU A 62 25.52 4.95 -30.06
CA LEU A 62 24.60 3.90 -29.55
C LEU A 62 23.73 3.28 -30.67
N ALA A 63 23.21 2.06 -30.45
CA ALA A 63 21.91 1.60 -30.94
C ALA A 63 21.40 0.37 -30.16
N THR A 64 20.08 0.22 -30.01
CA THR A 64 19.39 -0.85 -29.24
C THR A 64 18.59 -1.82 -30.14
N GLY A 65 18.21 -3.00 -29.60
CA GLY A 65 17.33 -3.97 -30.28
C GLY A 65 16.92 -5.13 -29.35
N THR A 66 15.71 -5.69 -29.52
CA THR A 66 15.02 -6.50 -28.48
C THR A 66 14.85 -8.00 -28.79
N LEU A 67 14.95 -8.80 -27.71
CA LEU A 67 14.24 -10.04 -27.34
C LEU A 67 13.63 -10.97 -28.43
N GLY A 68 13.81 -12.29 -28.23
CA GLY A 68 12.80 -13.29 -28.64
C GLY A 68 13.22 -14.76 -28.67
N GLN A 69 12.32 -15.62 -28.17
CA GLN A 69 12.24 -17.09 -28.35
C GLN A 69 13.20 -17.99 -27.54
N MET A 70 12.75 -18.38 -26.34
CA MET A 70 12.91 -19.73 -25.80
C MET A 70 11.52 -20.28 -25.47
N GLN A 71 11.27 -21.57 -25.67
CA GLN A 71 9.98 -22.20 -25.41
C GLN A 71 10.17 -23.66 -24.98
N TRP A 72 9.51 -24.08 -23.90
CA TRP A 72 9.56 -25.45 -23.40
C TRP A 72 8.58 -26.36 -24.13
N GLY A 73 8.98 -27.63 -24.30
CA GLY A 73 8.14 -28.73 -24.77
C GLY A 73 8.14 -29.91 -23.81
N GLU A 74 7.23 -30.86 -23.98
CA GLU A 74 6.94 -31.98 -23.06
C GLU A 74 8.08 -33.02 -22.88
N ARG A 75 9.31 -32.72 -23.35
CA ARG A 75 10.53 -33.53 -23.19
C ARG A 75 11.80 -32.71 -22.90
N GLY A 76 11.64 -31.47 -22.44
CA GLY A 76 12.76 -30.59 -22.06
C GLY A 76 13.26 -29.70 -23.19
N LEU A 77 14.47 -29.17 -23.01
CA LEU A 77 15.07 -28.09 -23.80
C LEU A 77 15.60 -28.57 -25.17
N GLU A 78 14.79 -28.45 -26.22
CA GLU A 78 15.22 -28.71 -27.60
C GLU A 78 15.97 -27.50 -28.22
N LEU A 79 17.28 -27.42 -27.99
CA LEU A 79 18.16 -26.46 -28.64
C LEU A 79 18.31 -26.75 -30.15
N SER A 80 17.94 -25.78 -31.00
CA SER A 80 18.20 -25.89 -32.43
C SER A 80 19.71 -25.80 -32.75
N PRO A 81 20.24 -26.52 -33.76
CA PRO A 81 21.70 -26.59 -34.03
C PRO A 81 22.40 -25.27 -34.45
N GLY A 82 21.70 -24.12 -34.47
CA GLY A 82 22.27 -22.82 -34.81
C GLY A 82 22.75 -21.98 -33.62
N ALA A 83 22.34 -22.30 -32.39
CA ALA A 83 22.51 -21.41 -31.22
C ALA A 83 23.88 -21.52 -30.50
N ALA A 84 24.73 -22.49 -30.85
CA ALA A 84 25.94 -22.83 -30.09
C ALA A 84 27.24 -22.17 -30.58
N VAL A 85 27.18 -21.10 -31.39
CA VAL A 85 28.35 -20.56 -32.13
C VAL A 85 28.60 -19.06 -31.89
N ALA A 86 27.68 -18.34 -31.22
CA ALA A 86 27.69 -16.87 -31.16
C ALA A 86 28.71 -16.24 -30.18
N ILE A 87 29.24 -16.98 -29.20
CA ILE A 87 30.28 -16.51 -28.25
C ILE A 87 31.57 -17.32 -28.43
N GLY A 88 31.92 -17.65 -29.68
CA GLY A 88 33.17 -18.34 -30.03
C GLY A 88 34.05 -17.61 -31.05
N ILE A 89 33.63 -16.45 -31.58
CA ILE A 89 34.23 -15.84 -32.78
C ILE A 89 34.54 -14.34 -32.57
N VAL A 90 35.55 -14.06 -31.76
CA VAL A 90 36.31 -12.79 -31.81
C VAL A 90 37.83 -13.04 -31.76
N LEU A 91 38.31 -14.03 -31.00
CA LEU A 91 39.76 -14.24 -30.74
C LEU A 91 40.43 -15.41 -31.49
N PHE A 92 39.77 -16.10 -32.43
CA PHE A 92 40.41 -17.12 -33.27
C PHE A 92 40.11 -16.99 -34.78
N ALA A 93 40.91 -16.14 -35.45
CA ALA A 93 41.03 -16.10 -36.91
C ALA A 93 42.43 -15.57 -37.35
N GLY A 94 43.51 -16.06 -36.72
CA GLY A 94 44.82 -15.38 -36.75
C GLY A 94 46.07 -16.28 -36.82
N VAL A 95 46.13 -17.20 -37.78
CA VAL A 95 47.32 -18.03 -38.15
C VAL A 95 47.79 -19.03 -37.06
N GLY A 96 47.89 -20.35 -37.31
CA GLY A 96 47.60 -21.10 -38.53
C GLY A 96 48.81 -21.73 -39.25
N ALA A 97 49.99 -21.87 -38.61
CA ALA A 97 50.93 -23.00 -38.84
C ALA A 97 52.26 -22.83 -38.05
N ALA A 98 52.41 -23.49 -36.88
CA ALA A 98 53.71 -23.61 -36.20
C ALA A 98 53.87 -24.81 -35.25
N VAL A 99 53.08 -25.90 -35.38
CA VAL A 99 53.24 -27.10 -34.54
C VAL A 99 53.22 -28.38 -35.39
N LEU A 100 54.40 -28.76 -35.91
CA LEU A 100 54.95 -30.13 -35.85
C LEU A 100 56.33 -30.19 -36.54
N SER A 101 57.41 -30.31 -35.76
CA SER A 101 58.61 -31.13 -36.07
C SER A 101 59.78 -30.71 -35.18
N LEU A 102 60.31 -31.67 -34.39
CA LEU A 102 61.76 -31.96 -34.41
C LEU A 102 62.08 -33.29 -33.71
N THR A 103 61.53 -34.40 -34.23
CA THR A 103 62.20 -35.70 -34.08
C THR A 103 62.61 -36.28 -35.43
N ARG A 104 63.92 -36.62 -35.51
CA ARG A 104 64.57 -37.47 -36.52
C ARG A 104 64.63 -37.02 -38.00
N ARG A 105 65.88 -36.70 -38.36
CA ARG A 105 66.66 -37.20 -39.53
C ARG A 105 66.42 -36.58 -40.91
N ASN A 106 67.50 -35.93 -41.37
CA ASN A 106 67.92 -35.93 -42.77
C ASN A 106 67.83 -37.33 -43.42
N ARG A 107 67.12 -37.39 -44.54
CA ARG A 107 67.51 -38.09 -45.78
C ARG A 107 66.68 -37.51 -46.92
N GLN A 108 67.32 -36.81 -47.85
CA GLN A 108 66.66 -36.23 -49.02
C GLN A 108 66.87 -37.09 -50.26
N PHE A 109 65.85 -37.05 -51.11
CA PHE A 109 65.57 -37.72 -52.39
C PHE A 109 66.72 -37.99 -53.37
N GLU A 110 66.44 -38.91 -54.30
CA GLU A 110 67.29 -39.37 -55.40
C GLU A 110 66.52 -39.29 -56.73
N GLY A 111 67.13 -38.70 -57.77
CA GLY A 111 66.66 -38.64 -59.17
C GLY A 111 65.49 -37.70 -59.49
N THR A 112 65.27 -37.21 -60.72
CA THR A 112 66.00 -37.16 -62.02
C THR A 112 65.13 -36.30 -62.95
N ASP A 113 65.54 -35.41 -63.86
CA ASP A 113 66.84 -34.85 -64.32
C ASP A 113 66.50 -33.48 -65.00
N GLY A 114 67.43 -32.57 -65.36
CA GLY A 114 68.89 -32.56 -65.34
C GLY A 114 69.43 -31.36 -66.17
N ASP A 115 70.66 -31.49 -66.68
CA ASP A 115 71.38 -30.58 -67.62
C ASP A 115 72.07 -29.29 -67.08
N ARG A 116 73.41 -29.39 -67.02
CA ARG A 116 74.44 -28.44 -67.53
C ARG A 116 74.74 -27.05 -66.91
N LEU A 117 76.06 -26.88 -66.66
CA LEU A 117 76.90 -25.65 -66.71
C LEU A 117 76.66 -24.60 -65.60
N GLU A 118 77.68 -23.88 -65.10
CA GLU A 118 79.14 -24.00 -65.28
C GLU A 118 79.90 -23.56 -64.01
N SER A 119 81.24 -23.56 -64.11
CA SER A 119 82.28 -23.08 -63.19
C SER A 119 82.03 -21.68 -62.57
N GLU A 120 82.71 -21.16 -61.54
CA GLU A 120 84.16 -20.90 -61.24
C GLU A 120 84.13 -19.99 -59.95
N THR A 121 85.12 -19.73 -59.07
CA THR A 121 86.57 -20.02 -58.94
C THR A 121 86.96 -20.03 -57.44
N GLU A 122 88.14 -20.56 -57.10
CA GLU A 122 88.90 -20.38 -55.83
C GLU A 122 89.63 -19.00 -55.80
N PRO A 123 90.71 -18.72 -55.00
CA PRO A 123 91.31 -19.33 -53.78
C PRO A 123 91.40 -18.28 -52.61
N GLU A 124 92.35 -18.11 -51.65
CA GLU A 124 93.74 -18.56 -51.33
C GLU A 124 94.03 -18.48 -49.79
N THR A 125 94.82 -19.43 -49.23
CA THR A 125 95.86 -19.25 -48.13
C THR A 125 95.49 -18.69 -46.72
N GLU A 126 96.21 -18.89 -45.59
CA GLU A 126 97.31 -19.82 -45.19
C GLU A 126 97.41 -20.02 -43.64
N THR A 127 98.21 -21.02 -43.22
CA THR A 127 98.77 -21.38 -41.89
C THR A 127 98.56 -20.53 -40.61
N GLU A 128 98.16 -21.18 -39.50
CA GLU A 128 99.02 -21.51 -38.32
C GLU A 128 98.31 -22.40 -37.27
N THR A 129 99.03 -22.92 -36.26
CA THR A 129 98.55 -23.77 -35.12
C THR A 129 99.72 -23.99 -34.11
N PRO A 130 99.53 -24.38 -32.82
CA PRO A 130 98.31 -24.59 -32.02
C PRO A 130 98.31 -23.74 -30.69
N PRO A 131 97.30 -23.86 -29.78
CA PRO A 131 97.31 -24.90 -28.74
C PRO A 131 95.92 -25.44 -28.33
N VAL A 132 95.88 -26.36 -27.35
CA VAL A 132 94.66 -26.91 -26.70
C VAL A 132 94.26 -26.04 -25.50
N LEU A 133 92.96 -25.78 -25.31
CA LEU A 133 92.36 -25.57 -23.97
C LEU A 133 90.83 -25.76 -23.95
N THR A 134 90.31 -25.96 -22.74
CA THR A 134 88.93 -26.01 -22.23
C THR A 134 87.77 -25.56 -23.12
N GLY A 135 86.68 -26.36 -23.11
CA GLY A 135 85.32 -25.86 -23.25
C GLY A 135 84.56 -26.00 -21.92
N ASP A 136 83.89 -24.93 -21.48
CA ASP A 136 83.00 -24.94 -20.31
C ASP A 136 81.65 -25.57 -20.70
N ALA A 137 81.32 -26.74 -20.16
CA ALA A 137 79.99 -27.38 -20.31
C ALA A 137 79.71 -28.56 -19.34
N ILE A 138 80.25 -28.55 -18.11
CA ILE A 138 79.76 -29.45 -17.02
C ILE A 138 79.78 -28.67 -15.69
N GLU A 139 78.74 -27.90 -15.44
CA GLU A 139 78.53 -27.31 -14.12
C GLU A 139 78.19 -28.40 -13.08
N GLY A 140 78.52 -28.16 -11.81
CA GLY A 140 78.35 -29.13 -10.72
C GLY A 140 79.53 -30.11 -10.50
N ALA A 141 80.52 -30.17 -11.40
CA ALA A 141 81.67 -31.08 -11.32
C ALA A 141 83.02 -30.33 -11.22
N GLN A 142 83.59 -30.21 -10.01
CA GLN A 142 84.94 -29.63 -9.88
C GLN A 142 86.03 -30.68 -10.15
N VAL A 143 86.94 -30.39 -11.09
CA VAL A 143 88.09 -31.25 -11.39
C VAL A 143 89.37 -30.62 -10.84
N ALA A 144 89.83 -31.13 -9.68
CA ALA A 144 91.11 -30.74 -9.11
C ALA A 144 92.24 -31.58 -9.74
N LEU A 145 93.24 -30.91 -10.31
CA LEU A 145 94.54 -31.52 -10.65
C LEU A 145 95.55 -31.23 -9.54
N ARG A 146 96.26 -32.28 -9.11
CA ARG A 146 97.42 -32.18 -8.23
C ARG A 146 98.57 -32.96 -8.84
N SER A 147 99.77 -32.40 -8.75
CA SER A 147 101.02 -33.06 -9.10
C SER A 147 101.74 -33.43 -7.81
N ASP A 148 102.05 -34.72 -7.65
CA ASP A 148 103.02 -35.24 -6.68
C ASP A 148 103.98 -36.14 -7.49
N ASP A 149 105.30 -35.90 -7.39
CA ASP A 149 106.38 -36.57 -8.14
C ASP A 149 106.23 -36.69 -9.68
N GLY A 150 105.48 -35.77 -10.30
CA GLY A 150 105.45 -35.58 -11.76
C GLY A 150 104.33 -36.31 -12.50
N ASP A 151 103.61 -37.22 -11.84
CA ASP A 151 102.39 -37.84 -12.40
C ASP A 151 101.14 -37.01 -12.05
N TRP A 152 100.41 -36.61 -13.09
CA TRP A 152 99.17 -35.85 -12.94
C TRP A 152 97.98 -36.76 -12.63
N ARG A 153 97.30 -36.53 -11.51
CA ARG A 153 96.00 -37.15 -11.21
C ARG A 153 94.88 -36.12 -11.21
N TRP A 154 93.79 -36.47 -11.88
CA TRP A 154 92.51 -35.78 -11.83
C TRP A 154 91.52 -36.58 -10.97
N ARG A 155 90.58 -35.86 -10.33
CA ARG A 155 89.38 -36.43 -9.71
C ARG A 155 88.19 -35.56 -10.07
N VAL A 156 87.06 -36.18 -10.39
CA VAL A 156 85.78 -35.49 -10.53
C VAL A 156 85.13 -35.43 -9.15
N LEU A 157 84.97 -34.23 -8.61
CA LEU A 157 84.17 -33.97 -7.42
C LEU A 157 82.75 -33.64 -7.88
N ARG A 158 81.84 -34.62 -7.81
CA ARG A 158 80.40 -34.35 -7.90
C ARG A 158 80.01 -33.56 -6.65
N ARG A 159 79.41 -32.38 -6.82
CA ARG A 159 78.66 -31.74 -5.73
C ARG A 159 77.31 -32.44 -5.59
N GLU A 160 77.03 -32.91 -4.40
CA GLU A 160 75.68 -33.37 -4.01
C GLU A 160 74.88 -32.16 -3.54
N ALA A 161 73.58 -32.14 -3.83
CA ALA A 161 72.71 -31.06 -3.39
C ALA A 161 72.42 -31.24 -1.89
N LEU A 162 72.64 -30.21 -1.09
CA LEU A 162 72.27 -30.21 0.33
C LEU A 162 70.77 -29.92 0.53
N ALA A 163 70.18 -29.21 -0.43
CA ALA A 163 68.82 -28.69 -0.36
C ALA A 163 68.24 -28.51 -1.77
N GLU A 164 66.92 -28.55 -1.90
CA GLU A 164 66.18 -28.14 -3.09
C GLU A 164 64.94 -27.32 -2.73
N SER A 165 64.34 -26.65 -3.73
CA SER A 165 63.12 -25.85 -3.56
C SER A 165 61.91 -26.72 -3.90
N PRO A 166 60.92 -26.89 -3.00
CA PRO A 166 59.75 -27.74 -3.25
C PRO A 166 58.91 -27.23 -4.44
N ALA A 167 58.79 -25.91 -4.57
CA ALA A 167 58.10 -25.27 -5.67
C ALA A 167 59.02 -24.99 -6.87
N ARG A 168 58.47 -25.16 -8.09
CA ARG A 168 59.14 -24.77 -9.35
C ARG A 168 58.73 -23.36 -9.76
N ALA A 169 59.71 -22.47 -9.94
CA ALA A 169 59.47 -21.15 -10.49
C ALA A 169 59.09 -21.23 -11.99
N SER A 170 57.99 -20.58 -12.37
CA SER A 170 57.51 -20.50 -13.77
C SER A 170 58.29 -19.50 -14.63
N THR A 171 59.02 -18.57 -14.00
CA THR A 171 59.84 -17.57 -14.70
C THR A 171 61.20 -17.38 -14.04
N ARG A 172 62.17 -16.87 -14.80
CA ARG A 172 63.53 -16.59 -14.31
C ARG A 172 63.59 -15.46 -13.28
N SER A 173 62.69 -14.48 -13.33
CA SER A 173 62.58 -13.47 -12.27
C SER A 173 62.14 -14.13 -10.98
N THR A 174 60.98 -14.82 -10.98
CA THR A 174 60.47 -15.55 -9.80
C THR A 174 61.51 -16.51 -9.20
N ALA A 175 62.32 -17.18 -10.04
CA ALA A 175 63.43 -18.01 -9.57
C ALA A 175 64.53 -17.21 -8.86
N THR A 176 64.87 -16.02 -9.37
CA THR A 176 65.89 -15.13 -8.79
C THR A 176 65.37 -14.51 -7.49
N ASP A 177 64.15 -13.99 -7.50
CA ASP A 177 63.50 -13.35 -6.36
C ASP A 177 63.35 -14.35 -5.19
N ARG A 178 62.96 -15.60 -5.48
CA ARG A 178 62.92 -16.70 -4.50
C ARG A 178 64.31 -17.04 -3.96
N ILE A 179 65.36 -17.02 -4.79
CA ILE A 179 66.75 -17.30 -4.36
C ILE A 179 67.27 -16.20 -3.42
N GLU A 180 66.94 -14.92 -3.67
CA GLU A 180 67.34 -13.82 -2.80
C GLU A 180 66.60 -13.89 -1.45
N ARG A 181 65.26 -14.07 -1.46
CA ARG A 181 64.45 -14.35 -0.25
C ARG A 181 64.97 -15.56 0.55
N THR A 182 65.36 -16.63 -0.15
CA THR A 182 65.93 -17.83 0.46
C THR A 182 67.29 -17.57 1.11
N ARG A 183 68.15 -16.75 0.50
CA ARG A 183 69.46 -16.41 1.07
C ARG A 183 69.31 -15.65 2.38
N ASP A 184 68.48 -14.60 2.37
CA ASP A 184 68.23 -13.76 3.53
C ASP A 184 67.57 -14.57 4.66
N ALA A 185 66.67 -15.51 4.32
CA ALA A 185 66.10 -16.47 5.26
C ALA A 185 67.14 -17.44 5.86
N ILE A 186 68.08 -17.99 5.07
CA ILE A 186 69.15 -18.87 5.58
C ILE A 186 70.04 -18.12 6.60
N ASP A 187 70.45 -16.89 6.27
CA ASP A 187 71.34 -16.07 7.10
C ASP A 187 70.64 -15.60 8.41
N ALA A 188 69.31 -15.48 8.41
CA ALA A 188 68.51 -15.09 9.58
C ALA A 188 67.97 -16.26 10.43
N ALA A 189 67.85 -17.48 9.88
CA ALA A 189 67.03 -18.53 10.47
C ALA A 189 67.61 -19.20 11.74
N GLY A 190 66.76 -19.35 12.75
CA GLY A 190 67.00 -20.18 13.93
C GLY A 190 66.72 -21.66 13.70
N LEU A 191 67.38 -22.55 14.47
CA LEU A 191 67.15 -24.00 14.41
C LEU A 191 66.05 -24.45 15.39
N ARG A 192 65.02 -25.11 14.85
CA ARG A 192 63.89 -25.73 15.57
C ARG A 192 63.87 -27.24 15.37
N GLU A 193 63.28 -27.96 16.31
CA GLU A 193 62.93 -29.38 16.17
C GLU A 193 61.40 -29.53 16.23
N VAL A 194 60.85 -30.32 15.31
CA VAL A 194 59.42 -30.67 15.21
C VAL A 194 59.33 -32.19 15.23
N THR A 195 58.84 -32.75 16.33
CA THR A 195 58.80 -34.22 16.55
C THR A 195 57.48 -34.87 16.16
N ASP A 196 56.41 -34.08 16.09
CA ASP A 196 55.01 -34.48 15.97
C ASP A 196 54.28 -33.47 15.06
N ALA A 197 52.94 -33.42 15.09
CA ALA A 197 52.19 -32.35 14.43
C ALA A 197 52.54 -30.95 14.97
N ALA A 198 52.30 -29.91 14.16
CA ALA A 198 52.64 -28.53 14.50
C ALA A 198 51.55 -27.55 14.07
N VAL A 199 51.13 -26.67 14.99
CA VAL A 199 50.35 -25.46 14.68
C VAL A 199 51.29 -24.27 14.70
N ARG A 200 51.50 -23.65 13.53
CA ARG A 200 52.35 -22.47 13.34
C ARG A 200 51.48 -21.24 13.30
N VAL A 201 51.67 -20.28 14.20
CA VAL A 201 51.09 -18.94 14.17
C VAL A 201 52.11 -17.99 13.55
N TYR A 202 51.70 -17.18 12.59
CA TYR A 202 52.59 -16.29 11.84
C TYR A 202 51.86 -15.04 11.34
N ARG A 203 52.62 -14.08 10.81
CA ARG A 203 52.08 -12.90 10.13
C ARG A 203 52.35 -13.02 8.63
N ASP A 204 51.37 -12.69 7.80
CA ASP A 204 51.49 -12.78 6.34
C ASP A 204 51.93 -11.46 5.67
N GLU A 205 52.07 -11.50 4.34
CA GLU A 205 52.58 -10.39 3.52
C GLU A 205 51.65 -9.16 3.49
N ASP A 206 50.33 -9.37 3.68
CA ASP A 206 49.35 -8.30 3.81
C ASP A 206 49.32 -7.72 5.24
N GLY A 207 49.95 -8.42 6.19
CA GLY A 207 50.12 -8.00 7.57
C GLY A 207 49.06 -8.55 8.53
N SER A 208 48.27 -9.53 8.12
CA SER A 208 47.30 -10.23 8.97
C SER A 208 47.98 -11.39 9.71
N TRP A 209 47.45 -11.77 10.88
CA TRP A 209 47.88 -12.97 11.58
C TRP A 209 47.12 -14.19 11.05
N ARG A 210 47.83 -15.27 10.76
CA ARG A 210 47.27 -16.55 10.32
C ARG A 210 47.97 -17.71 11.00
N TRP A 211 47.40 -18.91 10.84
CA TRP A 211 48.00 -20.12 11.35
C TRP A 211 47.81 -21.32 10.43
N THR A 212 48.69 -22.32 10.54
CA THR A 212 48.63 -23.60 9.80
C THR A 212 48.87 -24.80 10.71
N LEU A 213 48.04 -25.84 10.59
CA LEU A 213 48.26 -27.18 11.12
C LEU A 213 48.94 -28.04 10.05
N GLY A 214 50.13 -28.55 10.35
CA GLY A 214 50.84 -29.51 9.51
C GLY A 214 51.25 -30.78 10.27
N ARG A 215 51.42 -31.88 9.53
CA ARG A 215 52.02 -33.12 10.04
C ARG A 215 53.51 -32.89 10.34
N ALA A 216 54.18 -33.86 10.95
CA ALA A 216 55.62 -33.77 11.23
C ALA A 216 56.45 -33.58 9.94
N ASP A 217 56.08 -34.27 8.86
CA ASP A 217 56.67 -34.11 7.52
C ASP A 217 56.45 -32.73 6.89
N GLY A 218 55.56 -31.89 7.45
CA GLY A 218 55.26 -30.56 6.96
C GLY A 218 54.27 -30.47 5.79
N SER A 219 53.66 -31.59 5.39
CA SER A 219 52.37 -31.53 4.70
C SER A 219 51.39 -30.72 5.55
N ARG A 220 50.73 -29.75 4.94
CA ARG A 220 49.69 -28.96 5.58
C ARG A 220 48.38 -29.73 5.52
N VAL A 221 47.64 -29.77 6.62
CA VAL A 221 46.37 -30.50 6.72
C VAL A 221 45.20 -29.53 6.87
N GLY A 222 45.42 -28.37 7.49
CA GLY A 222 44.46 -27.28 7.52
C GLY A 222 45.09 -25.96 7.95
N SER A 223 44.37 -24.87 7.73
CA SER A 223 44.78 -23.52 8.10
C SER A 223 43.64 -22.73 8.73
N ALA A 224 43.98 -21.56 9.28
CA ALA A 224 43.01 -20.53 9.61
C ALA A 224 42.05 -20.29 8.43
N ALA A 225 40.76 -20.18 8.71
CA ALA A 225 39.75 -19.86 7.69
C ALA A 225 39.94 -18.45 7.11
N GLU A 226 40.33 -17.51 7.98
CA GLU A 226 40.50 -16.09 7.70
C GLU A 226 41.83 -15.55 8.28
N GLY A 227 42.08 -14.26 8.11
CA GLY A 227 43.21 -13.55 8.72
C GLY A 227 42.75 -12.66 9.87
N TYR A 228 43.45 -12.74 11.00
CA TYR A 228 43.13 -11.99 12.23
C TYR A 228 43.91 -10.67 12.29
N ASP A 229 43.27 -9.59 12.78
CA ASP A 229 43.90 -8.27 12.93
C ASP A 229 45.11 -8.30 13.90
N ASP A 230 45.05 -9.14 14.92
CA ASP A 230 46.07 -9.24 15.97
C ASP A 230 46.40 -10.68 16.40
N ARG A 231 47.46 -10.79 17.20
CA ARG A 231 48.04 -12.05 17.65
C ARG A 231 47.21 -12.75 18.72
N GLU A 232 46.54 -12.00 19.58
CA GLU A 232 45.73 -12.54 20.68
C GLU A 232 44.47 -13.22 20.11
N ALA A 233 43.87 -12.64 19.07
CA ALA A 233 42.81 -13.29 18.27
C ALA A 233 43.29 -14.58 17.59
N ALA A 234 44.43 -14.56 16.90
CA ALA A 234 44.99 -15.76 16.25
C ALA A 234 45.38 -16.86 17.26
N GLU A 235 45.95 -16.51 18.41
CA GLU A 235 46.23 -17.43 19.51
C GLU A 235 44.94 -18.00 20.12
N ALA A 236 43.88 -17.19 20.26
CA ALA A 236 42.59 -17.64 20.77
C ALA A 236 41.92 -18.65 19.82
N ALA A 237 41.96 -18.41 18.51
CA ALA A 237 41.47 -19.34 17.50
C ALA A 237 42.24 -20.68 17.54
N VAL A 238 43.58 -20.64 17.56
CA VAL A 238 44.41 -21.85 17.73
C VAL A 238 44.11 -22.58 19.03
N ARG A 239 43.82 -21.85 20.11
CA ARG A 239 43.47 -22.44 21.41
C ARG A 239 42.14 -23.16 21.36
N LEU A 240 41.09 -22.58 20.78
CA LEU A 240 39.80 -23.25 20.57
C LEU A 240 39.98 -24.50 19.70
N VAL A 241 40.73 -24.39 18.60
CA VAL A 241 41.05 -25.51 17.71
C VAL A 241 41.82 -26.64 18.41
N LYS A 242 42.67 -26.32 19.40
CA LYS A 242 43.49 -27.31 20.13
C LYS A 242 42.84 -27.88 21.38
N ASP A 243 42.01 -27.10 22.07
CA ASP A 243 41.34 -27.49 23.31
C ASP A 243 39.99 -28.17 23.03
N CYS A 244 39.21 -27.69 22.04
CA CYS A 244 37.91 -28.26 21.67
C CYS A 244 37.98 -29.19 20.44
N GLY A 245 38.84 -28.90 19.46
CA GLY A 245 38.90 -29.63 18.18
C GLY A 245 39.04 -31.16 18.27
N PRO A 246 39.80 -31.75 19.21
CA PRO A 246 39.86 -33.21 19.37
C PRO A 246 38.50 -33.86 19.73
N GLU A 247 37.67 -33.18 20.51
CA GLU A 247 36.38 -33.70 21.01
C GLU A 247 35.17 -33.15 20.22
N ALA A 248 35.35 -32.10 19.41
CA ALA A 248 34.30 -31.46 18.60
C ALA A 248 33.53 -32.45 17.71
N ASP A 249 32.20 -32.47 17.80
CA ASP A 249 31.32 -33.39 17.07
C ASP A 249 31.41 -33.20 15.54
N VAL A 250 31.24 -34.29 14.78
CA VAL A 250 31.08 -34.20 13.32
C VAL A 250 29.60 -34.07 13.01
N VAL A 251 29.24 -32.90 12.48
CA VAL A 251 27.89 -32.54 12.09
C VAL A 251 27.77 -32.59 10.58
N ASP A 252 26.71 -33.21 10.08
CA ASP A 252 26.38 -33.19 8.66
C ASP A 252 25.11 -32.39 8.42
N VAL A 253 25.11 -31.57 7.39
CA VAL A 253 23.92 -30.96 6.80
C VAL A 253 23.78 -31.55 5.40
N GLU A 254 22.57 -31.97 5.03
CA GLU A 254 22.27 -32.49 3.67
C GLU A 254 21.55 -31.46 2.80
N GLU A 255 20.67 -30.64 3.36
CA GLU A 255 20.01 -29.51 2.66
C GLU A 255 19.91 -28.25 3.54
N GLY A 256 19.54 -28.41 4.82
CA GLY A 256 19.53 -27.32 5.80
C GLY A 256 19.45 -27.86 7.23
N ALA A 257 19.66 -27.00 8.24
CA ALA A 257 19.66 -27.40 9.64
C ALA A 257 19.22 -26.27 10.59
N ILE A 258 18.61 -26.64 11.72
CA ILE A 258 18.30 -25.71 12.81
C ILE A 258 19.35 -25.88 13.91
N THR A 259 20.24 -24.91 14.03
CA THR A 259 21.23 -24.87 15.11
C THR A 259 20.61 -24.23 16.36
N ILE A 260 20.97 -24.74 17.55
CA ILE A 260 20.58 -24.13 18.83
C ILE A 260 21.82 -23.96 19.70
N ALA A 261 22.19 -22.70 19.97
CA ALA A 261 23.40 -22.29 20.66
C ALA A 261 23.09 -21.31 21.82
N LYS A 262 24.08 -21.07 22.70
CA LYS A 262 23.90 -20.22 23.89
C LYS A 262 24.76 -18.94 23.84
N ARG A 263 24.22 -17.88 23.21
CA ARG A 263 24.88 -16.57 23.06
C ARG A 263 24.55 -15.61 24.21
N ARG A 264 25.58 -14.99 24.82
CA ARG A 264 25.45 -13.92 25.83
C ARG A 264 24.44 -14.22 26.96
N ASP A 265 24.54 -15.43 27.52
CA ASP A 265 23.64 -15.98 28.55
C ASP A 265 22.16 -16.25 28.17
N ARG A 266 21.79 -16.08 26.89
CA ARG A 266 20.50 -16.52 26.33
C ARG A 266 20.72 -17.68 25.35
N TRP A 267 19.67 -18.45 25.08
CA TRP A 267 19.63 -19.43 24.00
C TRP A 267 19.09 -18.77 22.74
N GLN A 268 19.66 -19.06 21.58
CA GLN A 268 19.15 -18.63 20.28
C GLN A 268 19.11 -19.84 19.34
N TRP A 269 18.20 -19.78 18.37
CA TRP A 269 18.12 -20.73 17.27
C TRP A 269 18.37 -20.02 15.94
N GLN A 270 18.98 -20.72 14.98
CA GLN A 270 19.14 -20.24 13.60
C GLN A 270 18.88 -21.37 12.61
N LEU A 271 18.21 -21.05 11.49
CA LEU A 271 18.20 -21.90 10.31
C LEU A 271 19.46 -21.61 9.49
N VAL A 272 20.17 -22.66 9.09
CA VAL A 272 21.35 -22.58 8.22
C VAL A 272 21.18 -23.48 6.99
N ASP A 273 21.84 -23.13 5.89
CA ASP A 273 21.96 -23.99 4.70
C ASP A 273 23.02 -25.10 4.86
N ASP A 274 23.32 -25.82 3.78
CA ASP A 274 24.37 -26.85 3.70
C ASP A 274 25.81 -26.30 3.76
N GLU A 275 26.02 -25.03 3.39
CA GLU A 275 27.25 -24.27 3.65
C GLU A 275 27.34 -23.67 5.06
N ARG A 276 26.33 -23.88 5.92
CA ARG A 276 26.11 -23.26 7.25
C ARG A 276 25.86 -21.74 7.23
N THR A 277 25.56 -21.15 6.09
CA THR A 277 25.13 -19.75 5.99
C THR A 277 23.83 -19.56 6.78
N PRO A 278 23.77 -18.65 7.77
CA PRO A 278 22.53 -18.41 8.51
C PRO A 278 21.50 -17.67 7.66
N LEU A 279 20.35 -18.30 7.41
CA LEU A 279 19.26 -17.75 6.59
C LEU A 279 18.17 -17.08 7.44
N ALA A 280 17.90 -17.64 8.62
CA ALA A 280 16.91 -17.13 9.58
C ALA A 280 17.44 -17.23 11.01
N ALA A 281 16.98 -16.34 11.89
CA ALA A 281 17.18 -16.43 13.33
C ALA A 281 15.85 -16.23 14.07
N GLY A 282 15.74 -16.79 15.27
CA GLY A 282 14.71 -16.37 16.22
C GLY A 282 14.92 -14.92 16.61
N ALA A 283 13.87 -14.11 16.56
CA ALA A 283 13.95 -12.66 16.85
C ALA A 283 14.45 -12.39 18.29
N ASP A 284 14.10 -13.27 19.22
CA ASP A 284 14.39 -13.13 20.64
C ASP A 284 15.48 -14.09 21.14
N GLY A 285 16.12 -13.71 22.25
CA GLY A 285 17.00 -14.59 23.00
C GLY A 285 16.25 -15.23 24.16
N TYR A 286 16.21 -16.55 24.25
CA TYR A 286 15.42 -17.31 25.24
C TYR A 286 16.18 -17.63 26.54
N GLU A 287 15.49 -17.84 27.66
CA GLU A 287 16.17 -18.22 28.92
C GLU A 287 16.55 -19.69 29.00
N ARG A 288 15.74 -20.57 28.40
CA ARG A 288 15.88 -22.03 28.50
C ARG A 288 15.97 -22.58 27.09
N ARG A 289 16.84 -23.59 26.90
CA ARG A 289 16.95 -24.31 25.63
C ARG A 289 15.59 -24.85 25.15
N THR A 290 14.73 -25.29 26.07
CA THR A 290 13.38 -25.77 25.74
C THR A 290 12.49 -24.70 25.12
N ASP A 291 12.65 -23.44 25.52
CA ASP A 291 11.86 -22.33 24.98
C ASP A 291 12.36 -21.98 23.56
N ALA A 292 13.68 -21.95 23.35
CA ALA A 292 14.29 -21.78 22.03
C ALA A 292 13.95 -22.93 21.06
N VAL A 293 13.91 -24.18 21.55
CA VAL A 293 13.43 -25.34 20.80
C VAL A 293 11.98 -25.14 20.38
N ALA A 294 11.08 -24.79 21.31
CA ALA A 294 9.66 -24.60 20.99
C ALA A 294 9.42 -23.46 19.99
N ALA A 295 10.22 -22.39 20.05
CA ALA A 295 10.18 -21.31 19.06
C ALA A 295 10.66 -21.76 17.67
N ALA A 296 11.75 -22.54 17.60
CA ALA A 296 12.25 -23.09 16.33
C ALA A 296 11.28 -24.11 15.72
N ASP A 297 10.70 -24.99 16.54
CA ASP A 297 9.65 -25.93 16.14
C ASP A 297 8.42 -25.14 15.60
N THR A 298 8.03 -24.05 16.28
CA THR A 298 6.93 -23.15 15.84
C THR A 298 7.24 -22.40 14.54
N PHE A 299 8.50 -22.01 14.31
CA PHE A 299 8.94 -21.43 13.04
C PHE A 299 8.76 -22.43 11.90
N VAL A 300 9.26 -23.67 12.04
CA VAL A 300 9.11 -24.73 11.02
C VAL A 300 7.65 -25.02 10.70
N ASP A 301 6.82 -25.18 11.73
CA ASP A 301 5.39 -25.48 11.59
C ASP A 301 4.60 -24.38 10.85
N ARG A 302 5.07 -23.12 10.86
CA ARG A 302 4.36 -21.98 10.26
C ARG A 302 4.97 -21.42 8.97
N ILE A 303 6.30 -21.44 8.81
CA ILE A 303 7.00 -20.79 7.68
C ILE A 303 6.60 -21.41 6.33
N ALA A 304 6.36 -22.72 6.28
CA ALA A 304 6.10 -23.47 5.04
C ALA A 304 4.83 -23.04 4.30
N ASP A 305 3.77 -22.70 5.04
CA ASP A 305 2.48 -22.24 4.50
C ASP A 305 2.29 -20.71 4.67
N ALA A 306 3.31 -19.99 5.19
CA ALA A 306 3.22 -18.56 5.43
C ALA A 306 3.09 -17.78 4.11
N ARG A 307 2.07 -16.92 4.01
CA ARG A 307 1.92 -16.01 2.87
C ARG A 307 2.99 -14.92 2.96
N VAL A 308 3.73 -14.72 1.88
CA VAL A 308 4.59 -13.53 1.71
C VAL A 308 3.70 -12.31 1.47
N LEU A 309 3.94 -11.25 2.25
CA LEU A 309 3.25 -9.97 2.19
C LEU A 309 4.25 -8.89 1.79
N ASP A 310 3.99 -8.28 0.64
CA ASP A 310 4.72 -7.15 0.10
C ASP A 310 3.80 -5.94 0.15
N VAL A 311 4.16 -4.92 0.93
CA VAL A 311 3.27 -3.80 1.30
C VAL A 311 4.00 -2.48 1.04
N ASP A 312 3.84 -1.94 -0.18
CA ASP A 312 4.53 -0.71 -0.65
C ASP A 312 4.03 0.60 0.02
N ALA A 313 2.98 0.57 0.86
CA ALA A 313 2.46 1.74 1.60
C ALA A 313 1.47 1.34 2.72
N PHE A 314 0.45 0.54 2.38
CA PHE A 314 -0.46 -0.08 3.34
C PHE A 314 -1.19 -1.29 2.75
N GLY A 315 -1.69 -2.17 3.63
CA GLY A 315 -2.50 -3.34 3.31
C GLY A 315 -3.82 -3.38 4.10
N VAL A 316 -4.70 -4.32 3.75
CA VAL A 316 -5.91 -4.63 4.52
C VAL A 316 -5.76 -6.00 5.18
N GLU A 317 -5.79 -6.04 6.51
CA GLU A 317 -5.86 -7.28 7.28
C GLU A 317 -7.32 -7.58 7.68
N LEU A 318 -7.86 -8.71 7.21
CA LEU A 318 -9.14 -9.27 7.66
C LEU A 318 -8.90 -10.19 8.86
N TYR A 319 -9.65 -10.03 9.95
CA TYR A 319 -9.42 -10.80 11.18
C TYR A 319 -10.73 -11.15 11.92
N GLU A 320 -10.85 -12.39 12.41
CA GLU A 320 -11.91 -12.75 13.38
C GLU A 320 -11.83 -11.92 14.67
N SER A 321 -12.89 -11.17 14.97
CA SER A 321 -13.17 -10.51 16.23
C SER A 321 -14.10 -11.39 17.08
N GLY A 322 -13.77 -11.58 18.36
CA GLY A 322 -14.55 -12.38 19.30
C GLY A 322 -13.71 -13.30 20.19
N THR A 323 -12.64 -13.90 19.64
CA THR A 323 -11.70 -14.75 20.37
C THR A 323 -10.63 -13.93 21.10
N VAL A 324 -11.06 -13.18 22.13
CA VAL A 324 -10.13 -12.59 23.11
C VAL A 324 -9.42 -13.73 23.87
N ALA A 325 -8.23 -14.09 23.41
CA ALA A 325 -7.32 -14.92 24.19
C ALA A 325 -7.10 -14.25 25.56
N PRO A 326 -7.16 -15.00 26.68
CA PRO A 326 -7.03 -14.41 28.01
C PRO A 326 -5.62 -13.86 28.17
N GLY A 327 -5.50 -12.53 28.10
CA GLY A 327 -4.22 -11.82 28.21
C GLY A 327 -3.43 -12.21 29.47
N PRO A 328 -2.10 -12.08 29.44
CA PRO A 328 -1.22 -12.62 30.49
C PRO A 328 -1.66 -12.13 31.86
N LYS A 329 -2.02 -13.10 32.73
CA LYS A 329 -2.53 -12.79 34.08
C LYS A 329 -1.50 -11.93 34.81
N PRO A 330 -1.89 -10.75 35.36
CA PRO A 330 -0.96 -9.97 36.18
C PRO A 330 -0.50 -10.82 37.37
N GLU A 331 0.81 -10.78 37.64
CA GLU A 331 1.45 -11.69 38.59
C GLU A 331 0.76 -11.63 39.96
N SER A 332 0.17 -12.76 40.35
CA SER A 332 -0.59 -12.86 41.60
C SER A 332 0.37 -13.03 42.77
N GLY A 333 0.70 -11.91 43.42
CA GLY A 333 1.47 -11.88 44.67
C GLY A 333 0.83 -12.75 45.77
N PRO A 334 1.63 -13.32 46.69
CA PRO A 334 1.22 -14.48 47.47
C PRO A 334 0.16 -14.19 48.53
N ASP A 335 -0.84 -15.07 48.56
CA ASP A 335 -1.63 -15.56 49.68
C ASP A 335 -1.87 -14.62 50.89
N ARG A 336 -3.15 -14.26 51.06
CA ARG A 336 -3.75 -14.19 52.40
C ARG A 336 -4.99 -15.06 52.48
N GLU A 337 -4.90 -16.10 53.29
CA GLU A 337 -6.02 -16.92 53.73
C GLU A 337 -7.11 -16.05 54.36
N SER A 338 -8.37 -16.36 54.06
CA SER A 338 -9.54 -15.84 54.77
C SER A 338 -10.69 -16.84 54.61
N GLU A 339 -10.75 -17.80 55.53
CA GLU A 339 -11.88 -18.72 55.66
C GLU A 339 -13.18 -17.93 55.87
N LEU A 340 -14.26 -18.34 55.20
CA LEU A 340 -15.61 -18.33 55.78
C LEU A 340 -16.57 -19.22 54.95
N ASP A 341 -17.39 -19.98 55.65
CA ASP A 341 -18.52 -20.77 55.12
C ASP A 341 -19.61 -19.84 54.48
N GLN A 342 -20.63 -20.32 53.75
CA GLN A 342 -21.34 -21.60 53.92
C GLN A 342 -22.20 -22.01 52.70
N GLU A 343 -22.58 -23.28 52.74
CA GLU A 343 -23.51 -24.03 51.87
C GLU A 343 -24.58 -23.27 51.07
N SER A 344 -24.77 -23.70 49.81
CA SER A 344 -26.09 -24.10 49.31
C SER A 344 -25.97 -25.15 48.20
N LYS A 345 -26.60 -26.32 48.41
CA LYS A 345 -26.73 -27.38 47.39
C LYS A 345 -28.16 -27.42 46.87
N SER A 346 -28.32 -27.32 45.57
CA SER A 346 -29.57 -27.67 44.87
C SER A 346 -29.24 -28.42 43.59
N ASN A 347 -28.99 -29.73 43.73
CA ASN A 347 -28.88 -30.64 42.59
C ASN A 347 -30.30 -30.96 42.10
N GLN A 348 -30.69 -30.40 40.97
CA GLN A 348 -31.95 -30.73 40.32
C GLN A 348 -31.66 -31.24 38.90
N GLU A 349 -31.62 -32.56 38.77
CA GLU A 349 -31.59 -33.24 37.48
C GLU A 349 -32.90 -32.94 36.75
N SER A 350 -32.81 -32.18 35.65
CA SER A 350 -33.88 -32.01 34.67
C SER A 350 -33.47 -32.70 33.38
N GLU A 351 -34.18 -33.76 33.01
CA GLU A 351 -34.01 -34.44 31.72
C GLU A 351 -34.49 -33.49 30.61
N THR A 352 -33.55 -32.86 29.91
CA THR A 352 -33.83 -32.13 28.66
C THR A 352 -33.63 -33.08 27.49
N GLU A 353 -34.59 -33.13 26.56
CA GLU A 353 -34.45 -33.83 25.28
C GLU A 353 -33.30 -33.21 24.45
N PRO A 354 -32.73 -33.92 23.46
CA PRO A 354 -31.65 -33.37 22.64
C PRO A 354 -32.20 -32.22 21.77
N GLY A 355 -32.12 -31.01 22.32
CA GLY A 355 -32.20 -29.77 21.58
C GLY A 355 -31.11 -29.71 20.51
N GLU A 356 -31.40 -28.93 19.49
CA GLU A 356 -30.57 -28.73 18.30
C GLU A 356 -29.10 -28.44 18.69
N GLU A 357 -28.18 -28.98 17.89
CA GLU A 357 -26.75 -28.68 18.01
C GLU A 357 -26.57 -27.16 18.00
N GLU A 358 -26.03 -26.59 19.09
CA GLU A 358 -25.61 -25.19 19.09
C GLU A 358 -24.58 -25.04 17.97
N ASN A 359 -24.97 -24.39 16.87
CA ASN A 359 -24.05 -24.00 15.80
C ASN A 359 -22.87 -23.31 16.47
N GLY A 360 -21.66 -23.82 16.22
CA GLY A 360 -20.45 -23.30 16.84
C GLY A 360 -20.35 -21.78 16.67
N GLU A 361 -19.79 -21.13 17.67
CA GLU A 361 -19.60 -19.68 17.72
C GLU A 361 -18.66 -19.23 16.57
N ASN A 362 -19.22 -19.05 15.37
CA ASN A 362 -18.52 -18.45 14.24
C ASN A 362 -18.09 -17.05 14.68
N GLY A 363 -16.78 -16.83 14.78
CA GLY A 363 -16.23 -15.51 15.06
C GLY A 363 -16.70 -14.51 14.01
N THR A 364 -17.15 -13.33 14.45
CA THR A 364 -17.44 -12.25 13.51
C THR A 364 -16.13 -11.77 12.90
N TRP A 365 -16.16 -11.29 11.66
CA TRP A 365 -14.97 -10.81 10.96
C TRP A 365 -14.93 -9.29 10.99
N ALA A 366 -13.79 -8.71 11.32
CA ALA A 366 -13.51 -7.28 11.19
C ALA A 366 -12.32 -7.09 10.23
N TRP A 367 -11.97 -5.84 9.93
CA TRP A 367 -10.86 -5.50 9.05
C TRP A 367 -10.15 -4.24 9.51
N ARG A 368 -8.88 -4.10 9.15
CA ARG A 368 -8.04 -2.96 9.53
C ARG A 368 -7.02 -2.62 8.46
N LEU A 369 -6.57 -1.36 8.46
CA LEU A 369 -5.43 -0.92 7.67
C LEU A 369 -4.14 -1.07 8.48
N VAL A 370 -3.09 -1.48 7.76
CA VAL A 370 -1.73 -1.69 8.27
C VAL A 370 -0.75 -0.97 7.36
N ASP A 371 0.27 -0.31 7.89
CA ASP A 371 1.32 0.35 7.07
C ASP A 371 2.43 -0.63 6.63
N GLU A 372 3.50 -0.11 6.03
CA GLU A 372 4.69 -0.87 5.58
C GLU A 372 5.52 -1.48 6.73
N ASP A 373 5.42 -0.94 7.95
CA ASP A 373 6.06 -1.47 9.17
C ASP A 373 5.17 -2.53 9.87
N SER A 374 4.06 -2.92 9.25
CA SER A 374 2.99 -3.78 9.78
C SER A 374 2.20 -3.18 10.96
N ASP A 375 2.40 -1.89 11.30
CA ASP A 375 1.76 -1.24 12.43
C ASP A 375 0.27 -0.94 12.12
N ILE A 376 -0.60 -0.99 13.13
CA ILE A 376 -2.05 -0.77 12.91
C ILE A 376 -2.32 0.73 12.83
N ILE A 377 -2.54 1.26 11.63
CA ILE A 377 -2.86 2.67 11.44
C ILE A 377 -4.34 2.99 11.72
N ALA A 378 -5.26 2.08 11.38
CA ALA A 378 -6.69 2.26 11.61
C ALA A 378 -7.47 0.93 11.62
N ASP A 379 -8.56 0.85 12.40
CA ASP A 379 -9.34 -0.38 12.61
C ASP A 379 -10.85 -0.13 12.43
N ALA A 380 -11.60 -1.13 11.98
CA ALA A 380 -13.03 -1.00 11.69
C ALA A 380 -13.88 -1.27 12.95
N PRO A 381 -14.74 -0.34 13.39
CA PRO A 381 -15.51 -0.51 14.62
C PRO A 381 -16.66 -1.53 14.47
N SER A 382 -17.04 -1.86 13.23
CA SER A 382 -18.14 -2.77 12.89
C SER A 382 -17.62 -4.13 12.42
N ALA A 383 -18.24 -5.20 12.93
CA ALA A 383 -17.91 -6.58 12.59
C ALA A 383 -19.04 -7.25 11.77
N PHE A 384 -18.65 -8.19 10.92
CA PHE A 384 -19.45 -8.83 9.88
C PHE A 384 -19.63 -10.32 10.17
N GLU A 385 -20.73 -10.95 9.73
CA GLU A 385 -20.97 -12.38 9.98
C GLU A 385 -20.02 -13.32 9.22
N THR A 386 -19.34 -12.84 8.18
CA THR A 386 -18.47 -13.66 7.32
C THR A 386 -17.28 -12.88 6.77
N ARG A 387 -16.16 -13.58 6.51
CA ARG A 387 -14.96 -13.01 5.87
C ARG A 387 -15.25 -12.28 4.54
N PRO A 388 -16.02 -12.84 3.58
CA PRO A 388 -16.32 -12.12 2.34
C PRO A 388 -17.06 -10.81 2.57
N ALA A 389 -17.96 -10.71 3.56
CA ALA A 389 -18.65 -9.45 3.85
C ALA A 389 -17.70 -8.37 4.40
N ALA A 390 -16.68 -8.75 5.18
CA ALA A 390 -15.61 -7.83 5.59
C ALA A 390 -14.69 -7.46 4.42
N GLU A 391 -14.40 -8.40 3.51
CA GLU A 391 -13.60 -8.20 2.29
C GLU A 391 -14.30 -7.25 1.30
N ASP A 392 -15.60 -7.43 1.07
CA ASP A 392 -16.45 -6.55 0.25
C ASP A 392 -16.53 -5.14 0.88
N ALA A 393 -16.70 -5.03 2.20
CA ALA A 393 -16.76 -3.75 2.90
C ALA A 393 -15.42 -2.98 2.84
N ALA A 394 -14.30 -3.67 3.04
CA ALA A 394 -12.97 -3.07 2.89
C ALA A 394 -12.69 -2.64 1.44
N THR A 395 -13.09 -3.46 0.47
CA THR A 395 -12.96 -3.15 -0.96
C THR A 395 -13.78 -1.91 -1.35
N ALA A 396 -15.02 -1.80 -0.85
CA ALA A 396 -15.87 -0.63 -1.05
C ALA A 396 -15.28 0.64 -0.39
N ALA A 397 -14.72 0.53 0.82
CA ALA A 397 -14.07 1.63 1.51
C ALA A 397 -12.82 2.12 0.77
N LEU A 398 -11.94 1.22 0.32
CA LEU A 398 -10.77 1.56 -0.49
C LEU A 398 -11.15 2.26 -1.80
N ALA A 399 -12.15 1.73 -2.53
CA ALA A 399 -12.61 2.32 -3.77
C ALA A 399 -13.22 3.73 -3.58
N ALA A 400 -13.83 3.98 -2.42
CA ALA A 400 -14.41 5.29 -2.10
C ALA A 400 -13.39 6.30 -1.55
N LEU A 401 -12.19 5.87 -1.14
CA LEU A 401 -11.13 6.77 -0.67
C LEU A 401 -10.50 7.61 -1.80
N GLU A 402 -10.51 7.15 -3.06
CA GLU A 402 -9.87 7.88 -4.18
C GLU A 402 -10.48 9.26 -4.46
N ASP A 403 -11.78 9.45 -4.17
CA ASP A 403 -12.54 10.71 -4.31
C ASP A 403 -13.08 11.23 -2.95
N THR A 404 -12.42 10.92 -1.83
CA THR A 404 -12.86 11.35 -0.50
C THR A 404 -12.63 12.85 -0.25
N VAL A 405 -13.32 13.39 0.75
CA VAL A 405 -13.16 14.77 1.21
C VAL A 405 -12.87 14.78 2.71
N VAL A 406 -11.88 15.59 3.10
CA VAL A 406 -11.49 15.76 4.50
C VAL A 406 -12.25 16.94 5.15
N THR A 407 -12.97 16.62 6.21
CA THR A 407 -13.72 17.52 7.08
C THR A 407 -13.08 17.59 8.48
N ASP A 408 -13.45 18.60 9.27
CA ASP A 408 -13.06 18.70 10.68
C ASP A 408 -14.26 18.42 11.59
N ALA A 409 -14.02 17.82 12.76
CA ALA A 409 -14.94 17.91 13.89
C ALA A 409 -14.71 19.24 14.63
N GLY A 410 -15.76 19.85 15.17
CA GLY A 410 -15.72 21.19 15.73
C GLY A 410 -15.97 22.32 14.71
N GLU A 411 -16.17 22.00 13.42
CA GLU A 411 -16.51 22.97 12.38
C GLU A 411 -17.83 22.60 11.68
N PRO A 412 -18.88 23.45 11.76
CA PRO A 412 -20.12 23.27 11.02
C PRO A 412 -19.94 23.10 9.50
N ALA A 413 -20.80 22.28 8.89
CA ALA A 413 -20.68 21.89 7.48
C ALA A 413 -22.03 21.70 6.77
N PHE A 414 -22.19 22.34 5.61
CA PHE A 414 -23.14 21.93 4.57
C PHE A 414 -22.48 20.84 3.72
N GLU A 415 -22.87 19.59 3.92
CA GLU A 415 -22.35 18.44 3.18
C GLU A 415 -23.35 18.05 2.09
N ARG A 416 -22.86 17.94 0.84
CA ARG A 416 -23.67 17.77 -0.38
C ARG A 416 -23.21 16.51 -1.09
N TYR A 417 -24.09 15.53 -1.24
CA TYR A 417 -23.70 14.15 -1.53
C TYR A 417 -24.69 13.46 -2.49
N PRO A 418 -24.25 12.49 -3.29
CA PRO A 418 -25.13 11.71 -4.14
C PRO A 418 -26.11 10.86 -3.30
N ASP A 419 -27.33 10.75 -3.80
CA ASP A 419 -28.38 9.84 -3.35
C ASP A 419 -28.44 8.65 -4.30
N ALA A 420 -27.71 7.59 -3.93
CA ALA A 420 -27.65 6.34 -4.68
C ALA A 420 -29.04 5.66 -4.70
N ALA A 421 -29.86 6.04 -5.69
CA ALA A 421 -31.27 5.66 -5.80
C ALA A 421 -31.47 4.19 -6.23
N GLY A 422 -31.22 3.28 -5.30
CA GLY A 422 -31.84 1.96 -5.25
C GLY A 422 -31.38 0.93 -6.28
N ASP A 423 -30.26 0.25 -6.00
CA ASP A 423 -29.95 -1.03 -6.67
C ASP A 423 -30.78 -2.22 -6.12
N ALA A 424 -31.65 -1.96 -5.13
CA ALA A 424 -32.42 -2.97 -4.40
C ALA A 424 -33.73 -3.46 -5.08
N ASP A 425 -34.32 -2.72 -6.03
CA ASP A 425 -35.54 -3.16 -6.75
C ASP A 425 -35.60 -2.76 -8.24
N ARG A 426 -34.49 -2.88 -8.97
CA ARG A 426 -34.51 -2.83 -10.46
C ARG A 426 -35.06 -4.11 -11.10
N SER A 427 -35.93 -4.86 -10.41
CA SER A 427 -36.33 -6.24 -10.77
C SER A 427 -37.84 -6.50 -10.76
N ARG A 428 -38.70 -5.49 -10.97
CA ARG A 428 -40.16 -5.74 -10.97
C ARG A 428 -41.10 -5.11 -12.00
N THR A 429 -40.68 -4.19 -12.86
CA THR A 429 -41.49 -3.77 -14.03
C THR A 429 -40.60 -3.56 -15.25
N GLY A 430 -40.80 -4.40 -16.28
CA GLY A 430 -40.14 -4.29 -17.57
C GLY A 430 -41.06 -3.66 -18.61
N ASP A 431 -41.21 -2.34 -18.55
CA ASP A 431 -41.73 -1.51 -19.64
C ASP A 431 -40.64 -0.46 -19.99
N ASP A 432 -39.84 -0.79 -21.01
CA ASP A 432 -38.66 -0.04 -21.46
C ASP A 432 -39.03 0.94 -22.58
N ASP A 433 -39.46 2.15 -22.18
CA ASP A 433 -39.81 3.26 -23.08
C ASP A 433 -39.44 4.61 -22.41
N GLY A 434 -38.18 4.78 -22.00
CA GLY A 434 -37.75 5.98 -21.25
C GLY A 434 -36.25 6.15 -21.06
N ALA A 435 -35.51 6.53 -22.11
CA ALA A 435 -34.11 6.95 -21.99
C ALA A 435 -34.01 8.38 -21.38
N GLY A 436 -34.16 8.48 -20.06
CA GLY A 436 -34.19 9.75 -19.32
C GLY A 436 -33.22 9.77 -18.14
N SER A 437 -32.05 10.39 -18.35
CA SER A 437 -31.05 10.76 -17.34
C SER A 437 -30.54 9.65 -16.39
N ASP A 438 -29.44 9.00 -16.77
CA ASP A 438 -28.51 8.35 -15.82
C ASP A 438 -27.79 9.42 -14.99
N GLY A 439 -28.53 10.11 -14.12
CA GLY A 439 -28.00 11.08 -13.16
C GLY A 439 -28.17 10.56 -11.74
N ASP A 440 -27.09 10.54 -10.97
CA ASP A 440 -27.19 10.38 -9.52
C ASP A 440 -28.08 11.52 -8.98
N ALA A 441 -29.11 11.18 -8.20
CA ALA A 441 -29.84 12.19 -7.45
C ALA A 441 -28.90 12.79 -6.38
N TRP A 442 -29.21 13.97 -5.85
CA TRP A 442 -28.35 14.66 -4.87
C TRP A 442 -29.13 15.13 -3.65
N ARG A 443 -28.50 15.08 -2.47
CA ARG A 443 -29.02 15.66 -1.23
C ARG A 443 -27.98 16.54 -0.55
N TRP A 444 -28.44 17.32 0.42
CA TRP A 444 -27.58 18.01 1.37
C TRP A 444 -28.03 17.77 2.81
N ARG A 445 -27.09 17.94 3.73
CA ARG A 445 -27.33 18.08 5.17
C ARG A 445 -26.51 19.23 5.75
N LEU A 446 -27.00 19.78 6.86
CA LEU A 446 -26.27 20.70 7.71
C LEU A 446 -25.85 19.95 8.97
N VAL A 447 -24.55 19.93 9.23
CA VAL A 447 -23.90 19.25 10.35
C VAL A 447 -23.36 20.30 11.31
N ASP A 448 -23.55 20.09 12.62
CA ASP A 448 -23.01 20.95 13.67
C ASP A 448 -21.56 20.63 14.06
N ASP A 449 -21.00 21.42 14.97
CA ASP A 449 -19.64 21.26 15.50
C ASP A 449 -19.45 19.88 16.18
N ALA A 450 -20.49 19.36 16.82
CA ALA A 450 -20.55 18.03 17.42
C ALA A 450 -20.69 16.87 16.39
N GLY A 451 -20.82 17.17 15.09
CA GLY A 451 -20.93 16.18 14.02
C GLY A 451 -22.34 15.61 13.80
N ARG A 452 -23.38 16.23 14.39
CA ARG A 452 -24.79 15.82 14.30
C ARG A 452 -25.49 16.53 13.14
N THR A 453 -26.35 15.82 12.42
CA THR A 453 -27.20 16.43 11.39
C THR A 453 -28.32 17.23 12.04
N VAL A 454 -28.29 18.56 11.91
CA VAL A 454 -29.32 19.46 12.47
C VAL A 454 -30.40 19.85 11.46
N ALA A 455 -30.06 19.90 10.17
CA ALA A 455 -31.00 20.11 9.06
C ALA A 455 -30.66 19.24 7.85
N ARG A 456 -31.63 18.99 6.99
CA ARG A 456 -31.45 18.22 5.74
C ARG A 456 -32.42 18.65 4.64
N ALA A 457 -32.05 18.30 3.41
CA ALA A 457 -32.95 18.40 2.26
C ALA A 457 -34.24 17.58 2.50
N PRO A 458 -35.45 18.10 2.19
CA PRO A 458 -36.67 17.31 2.23
C PRO A 458 -36.64 16.20 1.16
N ASP A 459 -36.37 16.62 -0.07
CA ASP A 459 -36.36 15.78 -1.28
C ASP A 459 -34.94 15.70 -1.86
N ALA A 460 -34.75 14.84 -2.86
CA ALA A 460 -33.50 14.76 -3.62
C ALA A 460 -33.61 15.59 -4.90
N ALA A 461 -32.56 16.35 -5.22
CA ALA A 461 -32.44 17.09 -6.48
C ALA A 461 -31.88 16.20 -7.60
N SER A 462 -31.95 16.67 -8.85
CA SER A 462 -31.42 15.95 -10.02
C SER A 462 -29.94 16.22 -10.30
N THR A 463 -29.39 17.30 -9.72
CA THR A 463 -28.00 17.72 -9.94
C THR A 463 -27.36 18.31 -8.67
N VAL A 464 -26.03 18.25 -8.59
CA VAL A 464 -25.26 18.96 -7.56
C VAL A 464 -25.49 20.48 -7.63
N ASP A 465 -25.69 21.02 -8.84
CA ASP A 465 -25.96 22.43 -9.14
C ASP A 465 -27.25 22.96 -8.49
N GLU A 466 -28.31 22.14 -8.44
CA GLU A 466 -29.55 22.45 -7.72
C GLU A 466 -29.32 22.43 -6.21
N VAL A 467 -28.52 21.47 -5.71
CA VAL A 467 -28.15 21.38 -4.29
C VAL A 467 -27.28 22.56 -3.85
N GLU A 468 -26.33 23.03 -4.68
CA GLU A 468 -25.53 24.22 -4.38
C GLU A 468 -26.45 25.44 -4.16
N ARG A 469 -27.38 25.68 -5.09
CA ARG A 469 -28.38 26.76 -5.01
C ARG A 469 -29.25 26.63 -3.76
N ALA A 470 -29.73 25.43 -3.45
CA ALA A 470 -30.54 25.19 -2.25
C ALA A 470 -29.76 25.52 -0.97
N THR A 471 -28.49 25.09 -0.85
CA THR A 471 -27.67 25.39 0.34
C THR A 471 -27.37 26.88 0.50
N GLU A 472 -27.18 27.63 -0.59
CA GLU A 472 -26.96 29.08 -0.51
C GLU A 472 -28.24 29.85 -0.18
N LEU A 473 -29.38 29.47 -0.77
CA LEU A 473 -30.70 30.04 -0.45
C LEU A 473 -31.06 29.82 1.03
N ILE A 474 -30.72 28.66 1.60
CA ILE A 474 -30.86 28.40 3.03
C ILE A 474 -29.91 29.28 3.84
N ARG A 475 -28.63 29.39 3.47
CA ARG A 475 -27.64 30.23 4.16
C ARG A 475 -28.07 31.70 4.23
N GLU A 476 -28.60 32.25 3.13
CA GLU A 476 -29.16 33.61 3.10
C GLU A 476 -30.42 33.71 3.98
N ALA A 477 -31.39 32.82 3.78
CA ALA A 477 -32.73 33.00 4.32
C ALA A 477 -32.90 32.57 5.80
N VAL A 478 -32.08 31.64 6.31
CA VAL A 478 -32.25 31.06 7.66
C VAL A 478 -31.95 32.04 8.78
N SER A 479 -31.04 33.00 8.56
CA SER A 479 -30.50 33.89 9.59
C SER A 479 -31.58 34.77 10.25
N ASP A 480 -32.47 35.34 9.43
CA ASP A 480 -33.58 36.21 9.86
C ASP A 480 -34.95 35.50 9.82
N ALA A 481 -35.01 34.21 9.47
CA ALA A 481 -36.25 33.46 9.32
C ALA A 481 -37.04 33.38 10.65
N PRO A 482 -38.26 33.96 10.75
CA PRO A 482 -39.06 33.88 11.97
C PRO A 482 -39.57 32.45 12.22
N VAL A 483 -39.92 32.16 13.47
CA VAL A 483 -40.71 30.97 13.82
C VAL A 483 -42.19 31.34 13.73
N LEU A 484 -42.98 30.59 12.94
CA LEU A 484 -44.42 30.76 12.80
C LEU A 484 -45.16 29.66 13.54
N GLU A 485 -45.61 30.01 14.74
CA GLU A 485 -46.34 29.17 15.67
C GLU A 485 -47.85 29.22 15.39
N ILE A 486 -48.54 28.09 15.55
CA ILE A 486 -50.00 27.98 15.41
C ILE A 486 -50.52 27.03 16.49
N ASP A 487 -51.26 27.56 17.47
CA ASP A 487 -51.77 26.75 18.59
C ASP A 487 -53.05 25.95 18.26
N GLU A 488 -53.86 26.40 17.29
CA GLU A 488 -55.07 25.69 16.84
C GLU A 488 -55.23 25.72 15.30
N ALA A 489 -55.41 26.91 14.73
CA ALA A 489 -55.42 27.15 13.29
C ALA A 489 -55.05 28.62 13.00
N ALA A 490 -54.49 28.88 11.82
CA ALA A 490 -54.19 30.23 11.35
C ALA A 490 -54.34 30.35 9.83
N TYR A 491 -54.67 31.57 9.38
CA TYR A 491 -54.63 31.91 7.96
C TYR A 491 -53.22 32.37 7.57
N GLU A 492 -52.65 31.77 6.53
CA GLU A 492 -51.36 32.16 5.95
C GLU A 492 -51.58 32.78 4.57
N ALA A 493 -51.14 34.02 4.39
CA ALA A 493 -50.91 34.61 3.07
C ALA A 493 -49.49 34.29 2.61
N TYR A 494 -49.33 33.79 1.38
CA TYR A 494 -48.06 33.31 0.84
C TYR A 494 -47.94 33.66 -0.66
N SER A 495 -46.72 33.73 -1.18
CA SER A 495 -46.46 33.96 -2.61
C SER A 495 -46.89 32.74 -3.42
N ASP A 496 -47.59 33.00 -4.52
CA ASP A 496 -48.09 32.01 -5.46
C ASP A 496 -46.92 31.45 -6.32
N PRO A 497 -46.54 30.16 -6.18
CA PRO A 497 -45.39 29.59 -6.90
C PRO A 497 -45.60 29.61 -8.42
N ASP A 498 -46.86 29.48 -8.87
CA ASP A 498 -47.21 29.56 -10.30
C ASP A 498 -46.96 30.97 -10.87
N SER A 499 -46.80 31.99 -10.01
CA SER A 499 -46.66 33.39 -10.40
C SER A 499 -45.26 33.97 -10.22
N ALA A 500 -44.26 33.15 -9.88
CA ALA A 500 -42.86 33.55 -9.98
C ALA A 500 -42.45 33.79 -11.46
N PRO A 501 -41.61 34.80 -11.77
CA PRO A 501 -41.03 34.94 -13.10
C PRO A 501 -40.15 33.73 -13.44
N GLU A 502 -40.02 33.43 -14.74
CA GLU A 502 -39.40 32.19 -15.24
C GLU A 502 -37.94 31.93 -14.81
N ASP A 503 -37.23 32.96 -14.32
CA ASP A 503 -35.85 32.87 -13.81
C ASP A 503 -35.76 32.15 -12.45
N ASN A 504 -36.90 31.98 -11.76
CA ASN A 504 -36.96 31.56 -10.36
C ASN A 504 -37.78 30.26 -10.14
N ARG A 505 -37.98 29.46 -11.20
CA ARG A 505 -38.61 28.12 -11.11
C ARG A 505 -37.58 27.02 -11.33
N VAL A 506 -37.50 26.09 -10.38
CA VAL A 506 -36.77 24.82 -10.54
C VAL A 506 -37.62 23.85 -11.37
N GLY A 507 -37.01 23.19 -12.36
CA GLY A 507 -37.62 22.07 -13.10
C GLY A 507 -37.94 22.31 -14.59
N ASP A 508 -37.54 21.32 -15.39
CA ASP A 508 -37.86 21.03 -16.81
C ASP A 508 -37.89 22.20 -17.84
N ARG A 509 -36.83 22.23 -18.67
CA ARG A 509 -36.92 22.65 -20.08
C ARG A 509 -36.18 21.66 -20.99
N THR A 510 -36.77 20.49 -21.19
CA THR A 510 -36.30 19.52 -22.19
C THR A 510 -36.39 20.14 -23.60
N GLU A 511 -35.26 20.34 -24.29
CA GLU A 511 -35.22 21.00 -25.60
C GLU A 511 -35.89 20.16 -26.71
N ALA A 512 -37.06 20.60 -27.17
CA ALA A 512 -37.75 20.04 -28.33
C ALA A 512 -37.49 20.86 -29.61
N ASP A 513 -36.34 20.66 -30.27
CA ASP A 513 -36.11 21.19 -31.63
C ASP A 513 -37.06 20.51 -32.65
N SER A 514 -37.92 21.30 -33.28
CA SER A 514 -38.69 20.90 -34.46
C SER A 514 -39.13 22.13 -35.28
N GLY A 515 -38.19 22.65 -36.07
CA GLY A 515 -38.29 23.91 -36.81
C GLY A 515 -39.52 24.16 -37.72
N GLY A 516 -39.77 25.45 -37.96
CA GLY A 516 -40.83 25.97 -38.83
C GLY A 516 -40.39 27.20 -39.64
N ASN A 517 -40.29 27.06 -40.96
CA ASN A 517 -39.86 28.12 -41.88
C ASN A 517 -41.03 29.01 -42.37
N SER A 518 -40.74 30.30 -42.61
CA SER A 518 -41.55 31.29 -43.36
C SER A 518 -42.79 31.84 -42.62
N ARG A 519 -43.14 33.13 -42.71
CA ARG A 519 -42.86 34.18 -43.73
C ARG A 519 -42.71 35.58 -43.11
N ASN A 520 -42.11 36.51 -43.85
CA ASN A 520 -42.46 37.93 -43.75
C ASN A 520 -43.84 38.16 -44.40
N ASP A 521 -44.66 39.03 -43.81
CA ASP A 521 -45.59 39.85 -44.59
C ASP A 521 -45.68 41.25 -43.93
N GLU A 522 -45.84 42.28 -44.76
CA GLU A 522 -45.84 43.69 -44.33
C GLU A 522 -47.25 44.28 -44.46
N SER A 523 -47.77 44.98 -43.44
CA SER A 523 -48.73 46.08 -43.70
C SER A 523 -48.97 47.00 -42.49
N ASP A 524 -48.90 48.30 -42.81
CA ASP A 524 -49.75 49.40 -42.36
C ASP A 524 -49.88 49.74 -40.87
N ALA A 525 -49.13 50.78 -40.49
CA ALA A 525 -49.41 51.61 -39.33
C ALA A 525 -50.63 52.54 -39.55
N ALA A 526 -51.29 52.91 -38.45
CA ALA A 526 -52.18 54.08 -38.37
C ALA A 526 -51.75 54.96 -37.19
N GLU A 527 -51.78 56.28 -37.37
CA GLU A 527 -51.07 57.22 -36.50
C GLU A 527 -51.87 57.69 -35.27
N GLY A 528 -51.23 57.63 -34.11
CA GLY A 528 -50.98 58.82 -33.29
C GLY A 528 -52.14 59.50 -32.55
N THR A 529 -52.08 59.44 -31.22
CA THR A 529 -52.18 60.66 -30.40
C THR A 529 -51.21 60.58 -29.22
N THR A 530 -50.54 61.69 -28.91
CA THR A 530 -49.50 61.77 -27.87
C THR A 530 -50.06 62.29 -26.56
N ALA A 531 -49.83 61.55 -25.47
CA ALA A 531 -49.82 62.09 -24.11
C ALA A 531 -48.47 61.75 -23.46
N VAL A 532 -47.90 62.69 -22.71
CA VAL A 532 -46.61 62.48 -22.02
C VAL A 532 -46.88 61.90 -20.64
N ALA A 533 -46.34 60.71 -20.39
CA ALA A 533 -46.17 60.13 -19.05
C ALA A 533 -44.67 59.88 -18.83
N ASP A 534 -44.23 59.99 -17.58
CA ASP A 534 -42.81 59.96 -17.18
C ASP A 534 -42.46 58.60 -16.55
N GLY A 535 -41.18 58.22 -16.62
CA GLY A 535 -40.64 57.00 -15.99
C GLY A 535 -41.01 55.69 -16.70
N THR A 536 -40.05 55.13 -17.46
CA THR A 536 -40.09 53.71 -17.86
C THR A 536 -39.74 52.81 -16.68
N GLY A 537 -40.69 52.63 -15.76
CA GLY A 537 -40.73 51.41 -14.97
C GLY A 537 -41.16 50.27 -15.88
N THR A 538 -40.30 49.27 -16.07
CA THR A 538 -40.79 47.96 -16.53
C THR A 538 -41.51 47.37 -15.34
N GLU A 539 -42.85 47.30 -15.39
CA GLU A 539 -43.62 46.54 -14.41
C GLU A 539 -43.32 45.06 -14.61
N THR A 540 -42.25 44.59 -13.96
CA THR A 540 -42.06 43.17 -13.67
C THR A 540 -43.33 42.74 -12.94
N ALA A 541 -44.10 41.82 -13.51
CA ALA A 541 -45.28 41.29 -12.85
C ALA A 541 -44.86 40.73 -11.49
N GLY A 542 -45.31 41.37 -10.41
CA GLY A 542 -44.95 40.98 -9.06
C GLY A 542 -45.41 39.56 -8.77
N ALA A 543 -44.67 38.85 -7.92
CA ALA A 543 -45.10 37.56 -7.41
C ALA A 543 -46.50 37.72 -6.81
N ARG A 544 -47.50 37.06 -7.43
CA ARG A 544 -48.88 37.07 -6.95
C ARG A 544 -48.95 36.35 -5.62
N TRP A 545 -50.03 36.53 -4.88
CA TRP A 545 -50.22 35.94 -3.56
C TRP A 545 -51.46 35.06 -3.51
N ARG A 546 -51.45 34.02 -2.67
CA ARG A 546 -52.63 33.23 -2.29
C ARG A 546 -52.77 33.22 -0.78
N TRP A 547 -53.86 32.67 -0.27
CA TRP A 547 -54.01 32.38 1.15
C TRP A 547 -54.49 30.96 1.40
N ARG A 548 -54.19 30.42 2.58
CA ARG A 548 -54.68 29.12 3.08
C ARG A 548 -55.02 29.18 4.56
N LEU A 549 -56.03 28.42 5.01
CA LEU A 549 -56.24 28.13 6.43
C LEU A 549 -55.52 26.82 6.75
N VAL A 550 -54.61 26.84 7.72
CA VAL A 550 -53.86 25.67 8.20
C VAL A 550 -54.15 25.37 9.68
N THR A 551 -54.09 24.10 10.08
CA THR A 551 -54.15 23.68 11.49
C THR A 551 -52.79 23.81 12.20
N ALA A 552 -52.77 23.61 13.51
CA ALA A 552 -51.55 23.38 14.29
C ALA A 552 -50.71 22.20 13.74
N ASP A 553 -51.38 21.10 13.34
CA ASP A 553 -50.76 19.95 12.66
C ASP A 553 -50.35 20.25 11.19
N ARG A 554 -50.45 21.51 10.77
CA ARG A 554 -50.07 22.06 9.45
C ARG A 554 -50.91 21.59 8.25
N ASP A 555 -52.00 20.85 8.47
CA ASP A 555 -52.99 20.46 7.45
C ASP A 555 -53.68 21.68 6.83
N VAL A 556 -53.85 21.70 5.51
CA VAL A 556 -54.66 22.73 4.83
C VAL A 556 -56.15 22.35 4.92
N VAL A 557 -56.98 23.29 5.40
CA VAL A 557 -58.43 23.11 5.57
C VAL A 557 -59.23 23.89 4.52
N ALA A 558 -58.68 24.99 4.02
CA ALA A 558 -59.27 25.85 2.99
C ALA A 558 -58.18 26.65 2.28
N GLU A 559 -58.43 27.05 1.03
CA GLU A 559 -57.50 27.84 0.22
C GLU A 559 -58.22 28.88 -0.66
N SER A 560 -57.45 29.87 -1.14
CA SER A 560 -57.97 30.97 -1.95
C SER A 560 -58.32 30.53 -3.37
N ALA A 561 -59.54 30.86 -3.80
CA ALA A 561 -60.00 30.53 -5.15
C ALA A 561 -59.43 31.46 -6.26
N ALA A 562 -58.64 32.46 -5.88
CA ALA A 562 -57.97 33.42 -6.75
C ALA A 562 -56.60 33.80 -6.15
N SER A 563 -55.77 34.47 -6.96
CA SER A 563 -54.54 35.12 -6.50
C SER A 563 -54.69 36.63 -6.37
N TYR A 564 -53.79 37.25 -5.63
CA TYR A 564 -53.78 38.66 -5.21
C TYR A 564 -52.49 39.37 -5.65
N SER A 565 -52.43 40.70 -5.57
CA SER A 565 -51.29 41.49 -6.04
C SER A 565 -50.07 41.38 -5.13
N ASP A 566 -50.32 41.39 -3.82
CA ASP A 566 -49.34 41.39 -2.75
C ASP A 566 -49.94 40.78 -1.46
N ALA A 567 -49.12 40.69 -0.40
CA ALA A 567 -49.51 40.13 0.89
C ALA A 567 -50.62 40.94 1.59
N ALA A 568 -50.69 42.26 1.39
CA ALA A 568 -51.69 43.13 2.01
C ALA A 568 -53.05 43.03 1.30
N ASP A 569 -53.06 42.89 -0.04
CA ASP A 569 -54.26 42.54 -0.80
C ASP A 569 -54.81 41.16 -0.35
N ALA A 570 -53.94 40.14 -0.22
CA ALA A 570 -54.34 38.81 0.26
C ALA A 570 -54.89 38.85 1.70
N THR A 571 -54.26 39.64 2.58
CA THR A 571 -54.73 39.86 3.97
C THR A 571 -56.06 40.62 4.01
N THR A 572 -56.25 41.63 3.16
CA THR A 572 -57.51 42.38 3.04
C THR A 572 -58.65 41.50 2.51
N ALA A 573 -58.34 40.56 1.60
CA ALA A 573 -59.28 39.56 1.14
C ALA A 573 -59.65 38.56 2.26
N LEU A 574 -58.67 38.11 3.05
CA LEU A 574 -58.90 37.28 4.24
C LEU A 574 -59.85 37.94 5.25
N GLU A 575 -59.71 39.24 5.54
CA GLU A 575 -60.62 39.95 6.45
C GLU A 575 -62.08 39.88 5.98
N ARG A 576 -62.33 40.02 4.67
CA ARG A 576 -63.67 39.89 4.07
C ARG A 576 -64.17 38.44 4.13
N ILE A 577 -63.35 37.50 3.67
CA ILE A 577 -63.67 36.07 3.60
C ILE A 577 -64.00 35.49 4.98
N ARG A 578 -63.37 36.01 6.04
CA ARG A 578 -63.67 35.64 7.43
C ARG A 578 -65.03 36.14 7.90
N GLU A 579 -65.48 37.32 7.46
CA GLU A 579 -66.82 37.84 7.72
C GLU A 579 -67.87 37.14 6.85
N ASP A 580 -67.61 36.96 5.55
CA ASP A 580 -68.44 36.16 4.63
C ASP A 580 -68.69 34.76 5.22
N ALA A 581 -67.66 34.14 5.81
CA ALA A 581 -67.77 32.84 6.46
C ALA A 581 -68.65 32.84 7.73
N ARG A 582 -68.71 33.96 8.48
CA ARG A 582 -69.59 34.13 9.65
C ARG A 582 -71.04 34.33 9.22
N GLU A 583 -71.28 35.19 8.24
CA GLU A 583 -72.64 35.55 7.78
C GLU A 583 -73.30 34.48 6.91
N ALA A 584 -72.53 33.72 6.13
CA ALA A 584 -73.07 32.84 5.10
C ALA A 584 -74.07 31.81 5.61
N ASP A 585 -74.92 31.31 4.71
CA ASP A 585 -75.69 30.07 4.92
C ASP A 585 -74.95 28.83 4.34
N VAL A 586 -75.48 27.62 4.55
CA VAL A 586 -74.92 26.40 3.93
C VAL A 586 -75.95 25.73 3.02
N VAL A 587 -75.78 25.97 1.72
CA VAL A 587 -76.65 25.51 0.64
C VAL A 587 -75.97 24.34 -0.08
N ALA A 588 -76.75 23.41 -0.63
CA ALA A 588 -76.20 22.27 -1.35
C ALA A 588 -77.28 21.55 -2.16
N PHE A 589 -77.16 21.64 -3.47
CA PHE A 589 -78.17 21.24 -4.47
C PHE A 589 -78.19 19.72 -4.70
N LYS A 590 -79.08 19.28 -5.61
CA LYS A 590 -79.28 17.87 -6.03
C LYS A 590 -79.72 17.73 -7.50
N THR A 591 -79.71 18.86 -8.21
CA THR A 591 -80.32 19.14 -9.51
C THR A 591 -79.68 20.45 -9.98
N ALA A 592 -79.77 20.73 -11.29
CA ALA A 592 -79.38 22.02 -11.83
C ALA A 592 -80.12 23.18 -11.13
N ALA A 593 -79.47 24.35 -11.03
CA ALA A 593 -80.01 25.51 -10.34
C ALA A 593 -79.69 26.82 -11.06
N PHE A 594 -80.66 27.71 -11.18
CA PHE A 594 -80.41 29.09 -11.59
C PHE A 594 -80.03 29.94 -10.37
N ARG A 595 -78.84 30.54 -10.38
CA ARG A 595 -78.38 31.55 -9.43
C ARG A 595 -78.68 32.95 -9.98
N VAL A 596 -79.25 33.83 -9.17
CA VAL A 596 -79.35 35.28 -9.42
C VAL A 596 -78.53 36.03 -8.37
N TYR A 597 -77.76 37.04 -8.79
CA TYR A 597 -76.84 37.80 -7.94
C TYR A 597 -76.57 39.21 -8.50
N GLU A 598 -76.07 40.12 -7.65
CA GLU A 598 -75.58 41.47 -8.01
C GLU A 598 -74.05 41.42 -8.24
N ASN A 599 -73.50 42.12 -9.23
CA ASN A 599 -72.04 42.19 -9.44
C ASN A 599 -71.40 43.32 -8.59
N ASP A 600 -70.06 43.45 -8.64
CA ASP A 600 -69.33 44.53 -7.94
C ASP A 600 -69.68 45.95 -8.41
N ASP A 601 -70.29 46.10 -9.60
CA ASP A 601 -70.69 47.37 -10.20
C ASP A 601 -72.14 47.80 -9.83
N GLY A 602 -72.95 46.88 -9.29
CA GLY A 602 -74.35 47.08 -8.88
C GLY A 602 -75.42 46.54 -9.86
N ASP A 603 -75.00 45.85 -10.92
CA ASP A 603 -75.86 45.25 -11.94
C ASP A 603 -76.27 43.82 -11.57
N TRP A 604 -77.48 43.42 -11.93
CA TRP A 604 -77.99 42.08 -11.66
C TRP A 604 -77.71 41.12 -12.81
N ARG A 605 -77.27 39.90 -12.49
CA ARG A 605 -76.93 38.84 -13.46
C ARG A 605 -77.49 37.49 -13.01
N TRP A 606 -77.55 36.53 -13.94
CA TRP A 606 -77.96 35.16 -13.62
C TRP A 606 -77.06 34.11 -14.27
N ARG A 607 -76.98 32.94 -13.62
CA ARG A 607 -76.19 31.77 -14.05
C ARG A 607 -76.99 30.48 -13.88
N LEU A 608 -77.08 29.66 -14.92
CA LEU A 608 -77.53 28.27 -14.79
C LEU A 608 -76.33 27.41 -14.40
N LEU A 609 -76.49 26.64 -13.34
CA LEU A 609 -75.51 25.74 -12.77
C LEU A 609 -75.98 24.28 -12.87
N ASP A 610 -75.06 23.33 -12.98
CA ASP A 610 -75.36 21.90 -12.82
C ASP A 610 -75.33 21.43 -11.35
N GLU A 611 -75.43 20.12 -11.13
CA GLU A 611 -75.46 19.50 -9.80
C GLU A 611 -74.10 19.58 -9.06
N GLY A 612 -73.00 19.71 -9.81
CA GLY A 612 -71.65 20.01 -9.30
C GLY A 612 -71.38 21.52 -9.17
N GLY A 613 -72.33 22.37 -9.58
CA GLY A 613 -72.21 23.81 -9.56
C GLY A 613 -71.29 24.39 -10.65
N ALA A 614 -71.07 23.69 -11.76
CA ALA A 614 -70.41 24.24 -12.96
C ALA A 614 -71.40 25.04 -13.81
N VAL A 615 -70.93 26.06 -14.55
CA VAL A 615 -71.79 26.99 -15.29
C VAL A 615 -72.21 26.37 -16.63
N LEU A 616 -73.49 26.08 -16.78
CA LEU A 616 -74.12 25.60 -18.03
C LEU A 616 -74.53 26.74 -18.97
N GLY A 617 -74.60 27.98 -18.46
CA GLY A 617 -74.84 29.21 -19.22
C GLY A 617 -75.05 30.40 -18.29
N ASP A 618 -74.84 31.61 -18.78
CA ASP A 618 -75.05 32.84 -18.03
C ASP A 618 -75.81 33.93 -18.81
N SER A 619 -76.10 35.04 -18.14
CA SER A 619 -76.79 36.18 -18.73
C SER A 619 -75.89 36.92 -19.72
N ASP A 620 -76.22 36.88 -21.02
CA ASP A 620 -75.56 37.60 -22.13
C ASP A 620 -75.43 39.13 -21.96
N GLY A 621 -75.94 39.72 -20.87
CA GLY A 621 -75.84 41.13 -20.54
C GLY A 621 -76.18 41.43 -19.07
N GLU A 622 -75.99 42.69 -18.67
CA GLU A 622 -76.41 43.22 -17.38
C GLU A 622 -77.93 43.48 -17.32
N HIS A 623 -78.50 43.48 -16.10
CA HIS A 623 -79.89 43.87 -15.85
C HIS A 623 -79.96 44.98 -14.79
N ASP A 624 -80.76 46.02 -15.05
CA ASP A 624 -80.93 47.19 -14.17
C ASP A 624 -81.60 46.85 -12.81
N SER A 625 -82.10 45.61 -12.63
CA SER A 625 -82.69 45.17 -11.36
C SER A 625 -82.80 43.64 -11.19
N ARG A 626 -82.79 43.19 -9.92
CA ARG A 626 -83.07 41.82 -9.46
C ARG A 626 -84.29 41.19 -10.15
N ASN A 627 -85.41 41.91 -10.25
CA ASN A 627 -86.64 41.39 -10.84
C ASN A 627 -86.55 41.23 -12.37
N GLU A 628 -85.74 42.03 -13.05
CA GLU A 628 -85.51 41.91 -14.49
C GLU A 628 -84.60 40.70 -14.81
N ALA A 629 -83.53 40.50 -14.02
CA ALA A 629 -82.72 39.29 -14.10
C ALA A 629 -83.56 38.02 -13.85
N ILE A 630 -84.48 38.06 -12.88
CA ILE A 630 -85.42 36.97 -12.61
C ILE A 630 -86.39 36.74 -13.78
N GLU A 631 -86.98 37.77 -14.40
CA GLU A 631 -87.89 37.56 -15.55
C GLU A 631 -87.16 37.06 -16.82
N ALA A 632 -85.92 37.50 -17.04
CA ALA A 632 -85.05 36.96 -18.09
C ALA A 632 -84.73 35.47 -17.84
N MET A 633 -84.32 35.13 -16.62
CA MET A 633 -84.06 33.75 -16.17
C MET A 633 -85.31 32.86 -16.23
N LEU A 634 -86.49 33.36 -15.82
CA LEU A 634 -87.75 32.61 -15.88
C LEU A 634 -88.14 32.22 -17.32
N THR A 635 -87.82 33.08 -18.29
CA THR A 635 -88.00 32.78 -19.72
C THR A 635 -87.12 31.61 -20.18
N LEU A 636 -85.96 31.39 -19.53
CA LEU A 636 -85.14 30.20 -19.74
C LEU A 636 -85.66 28.98 -18.96
N LYS A 637 -86.17 29.16 -17.74
CA LYS A 637 -86.70 28.10 -16.88
C LYS A 637 -87.91 27.36 -17.49
N GLU A 638 -88.65 27.96 -18.42
CA GLU A 638 -89.64 27.24 -19.24
C GLU A 638 -89.06 26.02 -19.99
N ARG A 639 -87.73 25.98 -20.23
CA ARG A 639 -87.01 24.87 -20.88
C ARG A 639 -86.26 23.96 -19.91
N ALA A 640 -86.13 24.34 -18.64
CA ALA A 640 -85.47 23.60 -17.57
C ALA A 640 -86.36 23.61 -16.32
N PRO A 641 -87.56 22.98 -16.36
CA PRO A 641 -88.60 23.16 -15.35
C PRO A 641 -88.22 22.62 -13.97
N ASP A 642 -87.39 21.58 -13.93
CA ASP A 642 -86.93 20.90 -12.71
C ASP A 642 -85.68 21.57 -12.07
N ALA A 643 -85.17 22.66 -12.67
CA ALA A 643 -84.05 23.40 -12.11
C ALA A 643 -84.53 24.36 -11.00
N ASP A 644 -83.89 24.35 -9.83
CA ASP A 644 -84.24 25.27 -8.73
C ASP A 644 -83.83 26.72 -9.05
N VAL A 645 -84.31 27.69 -8.24
CA VAL A 645 -83.89 29.10 -8.32
C VAL A 645 -83.34 29.51 -6.96
N VAL A 646 -82.17 30.12 -6.98
CA VAL A 646 -81.35 30.50 -5.83
C VAL A 646 -81.01 31.99 -5.97
N GLU A 647 -81.23 32.74 -4.90
CA GLU A 647 -81.04 34.19 -4.88
C GLU A 647 -79.94 34.50 -3.86
N ILE A 648 -78.77 34.92 -4.33
CA ILE A 648 -77.65 35.28 -3.45
C ILE A 648 -77.79 36.77 -3.11
N ASP A 649 -78.48 37.04 -2.00
CA ASP A 649 -78.53 38.37 -1.36
C ASP A 649 -77.51 38.48 -0.19
N ALA A 650 -76.76 37.40 0.11
CA ALA A 650 -75.70 37.29 1.13
C ALA A 650 -74.75 36.12 0.77
N PRO A 651 -73.53 36.01 1.33
CA PRO A 651 -72.58 34.93 1.03
C PRO A 651 -73.13 33.52 1.30
N GLU A 652 -72.62 32.49 0.60
CA GLU A 652 -73.07 31.10 0.74
C GLU A 652 -71.93 30.08 0.68
N PHE A 653 -71.94 29.08 1.57
CA PHE A 653 -71.16 27.86 1.37
C PHE A 653 -71.97 26.86 0.55
N GLU A 654 -71.43 26.47 -0.60
CA GLU A 654 -72.02 25.46 -1.46
C GLU A 654 -71.32 24.11 -1.24
N LEU A 655 -72.06 23.10 -0.76
CA LEU A 655 -71.59 21.69 -0.85
C LEU A 655 -72.06 21.08 -2.17
N PHE A 656 -71.12 20.63 -2.98
CA PHE A 656 -71.37 20.03 -4.29
C PHE A 656 -70.75 18.63 -4.36
N THR A 657 -71.08 17.88 -5.40
CA THR A 657 -70.55 16.53 -5.67
C THR A 657 -70.09 16.44 -7.12
N ASP A 658 -69.06 15.63 -7.36
CA ASP A 658 -68.63 15.23 -8.70
C ASP A 658 -69.39 14.00 -9.22
N GLU A 659 -69.08 13.57 -10.45
CA GLU A 659 -69.67 12.39 -11.10
C GLU A 659 -69.35 11.06 -10.38
N ASP A 660 -68.24 11.02 -9.63
CA ASP A 660 -67.82 9.87 -8.81
C ASP A 660 -68.52 9.83 -7.44
N GLY A 661 -69.31 10.86 -7.10
CA GLY A 661 -70.09 10.96 -5.87
C GLY A 661 -69.32 11.48 -4.66
N VAL A 662 -68.13 12.05 -4.87
CA VAL A 662 -67.28 12.64 -3.84
C VAL A 662 -67.67 14.10 -3.63
N TRP A 663 -67.73 14.54 -2.37
CA TRP A 663 -68.26 15.85 -2.00
C TRP A 663 -67.15 16.86 -1.81
N ALA A 664 -67.35 18.09 -2.25
CA ALA A 664 -66.49 19.23 -1.97
C ALA A 664 -67.30 20.40 -1.41
N TRP A 665 -66.61 21.43 -0.93
CA TRP A 665 -67.26 22.68 -0.53
C TRP A 665 -66.51 23.89 -1.12
N ARG A 666 -67.25 24.97 -1.34
CA ARG A 666 -66.71 26.27 -1.77
C ARG A 666 -67.49 27.41 -1.12
N LEU A 667 -66.82 28.51 -0.79
CA LEU A 667 -67.47 29.74 -0.33
C LEU A 667 -67.66 30.68 -1.52
N ILE A 668 -68.89 31.14 -1.70
CA ILE A 668 -69.31 32.13 -2.68
C ILE A 668 -69.61 33.44 -1.94
N ASP A 669 -69.07 34.56 -2.42
CA ASP A 669 -69.39 35.88 -1.87
C ASP A 669 -70.77 36.39 -2.36
N ALA A 670 -71.24 37.50 -1.79
CA ALA A 670 -72.50 38.11 -2.23
C ALA A 670 -72.49 38.53 -3.73
N ALA A 671 -71.30 38.76 -4.31
CA ALA A 671 -71.12 39.05 -5.73
C ALA A 671 -71.10 37.78 -6.63
N GLY A 672 -71.45 36.61 -6.08
CA GLY A 672 -71.54 35.35 -6.81
C GLY A 672 -70.19 34.74 -7.22
N ARG A 673 -69.06 35.29 -6.76
CA ARG A 673 -67.70 34.82 -7.04
C ARG A 673 -67.27 33.76 -6.04
N ARG A 674 -66.45 32.80 -6.47
CA ARG A 674 -65.79 31.86 -5.55
C ARG A 674 -64.63 32.58 -4.86
N VAL A 675 -64.60 32.58 -3.53
CA VAL A 675 -63.54 33.23 -2.74
C VAL A 675 -62.69 32.23 -1.94
N ALA A 676 -63.29 31.14 -1.46
CA ALA A 676 -62.59 30.01 -0.85
C ALA A 676 -63.02 28.67 -1.46
N THR A 677 -62.14 27.67 -1.39
CA THR A 677 -62.44 26.28 -1.75
C THR A 677 -61.87 25.31 -0.73
N ALA A 678 -62.47 24.11 -0.65
CA ALA A 678 -61.84 22.96 -0.01
C ALA A 678 -60.61 22.52 -0.83
N PRO A 679 -59.48 22.17 -0.19
CA PRO A 679 -58.29 21.61 -0.85
C PRO A 679 -58.42 20.10 -1.12
N THR A 680 -59.44 19.45 -0.54
CA THR A 680 -59.68 18.00 -0.64
C THR A 680 -61.17 17.69 -0.77
N THR A 681 -61.47 16.51 -1.31
CA THR A 681 -62.83 15.96 -1.40
C THR A 681 -63.14 15.03 -0.23
N TYR A 682 -64.44 14.82 0.03
CA TYR A 682 -64.97 14.14 1.20
C TYR A 682 -65.94 13.03 0.79
N ALA A 683 -65.79 11.83 1.37
CA ALA A 683 -66.62 10.67 1.06
C ALA A 683 -68.13 10.79 1.42
N SER A 684 -68.59 11.96 1.92
CA SER A 684 -70.03 12.24 2.07
C SER A 684 -70.32 13.74 2.27
N ARG A 685 -71.56 14.15 1.92
CA ARG A 685 -72.13 15.47 2.27
C ARG A 685 -72.02 15.80 3.77
N ALA A 686 -72.08 14.80 4.65
CA ALA A 686 -71.97 15.01 6.09
C ALA A 686 -70.53 15.38 6.51
N ALA A 687 -69.52 14.78 5.88
CA ALA A 687 -68.12 15.12 6.09
C ALA A 687 -67.80 16.51 5.51
N ALA A 688 -68.26 16.83 4.29
CA ALA A 688 -68.12 18.17 3.71
C ALA A 688 -68.84 19.25 4.57
N ARG A 689 -70.04 18.96 5.08
CA ARG A 689 -70.78 19.84 6.00
C ARG A 689 -69.99 20.12 7.27
N ALA A 690 -69.36 19.09 7.85
CA ALA A 690 -68.53 19.21 9.05
C ALA A 690 -67.19 19.91 8.80
N ALA A 691 -66.64 19.85 7.58
CA ALA A 691 -65.47 20.64 7.18
C ALA A 691 -65.82 22.14 7.09
N VAL A 692 -66.99 22.48 6.54
CA VAL A 692 -67.51 23.87 6.56
C VAL A 692 -67.75 24.36 7.99
N ASP A 693 -68.37 23.56 8.87
CA ASP A 693 -68.53 23.95 10.28
C ASP A 693 -67.19 24.17 10.99
N ARG A 694 -66.15 23.38 10.65
CA ARG A 694 -64.79 23.56 11.18
C ARG A 694 -64.13 24.85 10.67
N PHE A 695 -64.24 25.14 9.37
CA PHE A 695 -63.72 26.37 8.77
C PHE A 695 -64.36 27.61 9.39
N ARG A 696 -65.69 27.62 9.53
CA ARG A 696 -66.42 28.71 10.23
C ARG A 696 -66.02 28.86 11.69
N GLY A 697 -65.77 27.75 12.38
CA GLY A 697 -65.26 27.75 13.75
C GLY A 697 -63.90 28.44 13.89
N GLN A 698 -63.15 28.57 12.79
CA GLN A 698 -61.83 29.22 12.72
C GLN A 698 -61.87 30.61 12.07
N SER A 699 -63.05 31.22 11.83
CA SER A 699 -63.14 32.60 11.33
C SER A 699 -62.43 33.64 12.21
N ASP A 700 -62.18 33.34 13.49
CA ASP A 700 -61.51 34.25 14.43
C ASP A 700 -59.98 34.01 14.56
N SER A 701 -59.42 33.01 13.86
CA SER A 701 -57.97 32.70 13.82
C SER A 701 -57.08 33.89 13.46
N PRO A 702 -55.79 33.91 13.88
CA PRO A 702 -54.83 34.90 13.42
C PRO A 702 -54.54 34.79 11.92
N VAL A 703 -53.96 35.86 11.36
CA VAL A 703 -53.49 35.95 9.96
C VAL A 703 -52.01 36.27 9.99
N HIS A 704 -51.22 35.55 9.19
CA HIS A 704 -49.78 35.74 9.05
C HIS A 704 -49.40 35.86 7.57
N ALA A 705 -48.52 36.80 7.24
CA ALA A 705 -47.93 36.91 5.90
C ALA A 705 -46.54 36.26 5.90
N VAL A 706 -46.33 35.31 4.99
CA VAL A 706 -45.04 34.62 4.82
C VAL A 706 -44.19 35.41 3.82
N GLU A 707 -43.66 36.55 4.27
CA GLU A 707 -42.87 37.49 3.42
C GLU A 707 -41.40 37.10 3.25
N GLY A 708 -40.87 36.28 4.15
CA GLY A 708 -39.53 35.67 4.07
C GLY A 708 -39.58 34.17 4.41
N ALA A 709 -38.46 33.47 4.25
CA ALA A 709 -38.40 32.07 4.67
C ALA A 709 -38.70 31.96 6.17
N THR A 710 -39.45 30.94 6.57
CA THR A 710 -40.09 30.88 7.88
C THR A 710 -40.00 29.46 8.45
N PHE A 711 -39.52 29.33 9.68
CA PHE A 711 -39.56 28.07 10.42
C PHE A 711 -40.98 27.76 10.87
N GLN A 712 -41.47 26.56 10.57
CA GLN A 712 -42.78 26.06 10.97
C GLN A 712 -42.59 24.79 11.81
N PRO A 713 -42.76 24.88 13.14
CA PRO A 713 -42.87 23.71 14.00
C PRO A 713 -44.11 22.88 13.64
N ALA A 714 -44.00 21.56 13.78
CA ALA A 714 -45.11 20.62 13.63
C ALA A 714 -44.91 19.41 14.54
N VAL A 715 -46.01 18.77 14.95
CA VAL A 715 -45.97 17.44 15.58
C VAL A 715 -46.23 16.39 14.52
N ALA A 716 -45.38 15.37 14.46
CA ALA A 716 -45.58 14.20 13.62
C ALA A 716 -45.16 12.95 14.40
N ASP A 717 -45.98 11.90 14.34
CA ASP A 717 -45.78 10.62 15.07
C ASP A 717 -45.68 10.74 16.61
N GLY A 718 -45.98 11.92 17.16
CA GLY A 718 -45.85 12.26 18.59
C GLY A 718 -44.55 12.98 18.96
N ALA A 719 -43.65 13.22 18.00
CA ALA A 719 -42.44 14.03 18.17
C ALA A 719 -42.57 15.39 17.47
N TRP A 720 -41.84 16.39 17.97
CA TRP A 720 -41.74 17.70 17.37
C TRP A 720 -40.65 17.70 16.28
N ARG A 721 -40.99 18.19 15.09
CA ARG A 721 -40.09 18.38 13.93
C ARG A 721 -40.31 19.79 13.38
N TRP A 722 -39.32 20.39 12.72
CA TRP A 722 -39.49 21.70 12.05
C TRP A 722 -39.26 21.58 10.54
N ARG A 723 -39.88 22.50 9.79
CA ARG A 723 -39.56 22.76 8.37
C ARG A 723 -39.30 24.26 8.13
N LEU A 724 -38.31 24.59 7.30
CA LEU A 724 -38.06 25.94 6.82
C LEU A 724 -38.76 26.11 5.47
N VAL A 725 -39.73 27.01 5.39
CA VAL A 725 -40.60 27.19 4.21
C VAL A 725 -40.35 28.55 3.58
N HIS A 726 -40.05 28.57 2.28
CA HIS A 726 -39.89 29.77 1.47
C HIS A 726 -41.25 30.44 1.20
N PRO A 727 -41.34 31.77 0.93
CA PRO A 727 -42.60 32.45 0.60
C PRO A 727 -43.44 31.81 -0.50
N THR A 728 -42.83 31.07 -1.45
CA THR A 728 -43.53 30.29 -2.49
C THR A 728 -44.32 29.08 -1.97
N GLY A 729 -44.20 28.75 -0.68
CA GLY A 729 -44.75 27.53 -0.07
C GLY A 729 -43.83 26.31 -0.18
N GLU A 730 -42.72 26.42 -0.90
CA GLU A 730 -41.67 25.40 -1.03
C GLU A 730 -40.97 25.15 0.32
N THR A 731 -40.72 23.89 0.66
CA THR A 731 -39.91 23.56 1.85
C THR A 731 -38.44 23.50 1.43
N LEU A 732 -37.61 24.35 2.03
CA LEU A 732 -36.17 24.40 1.75
C LEU A 732 -35.41 23.35 2.57
N ALA A 733 -35.77 23.21 3.84
CA ALA A 733 -35.11 22.33 4.80
C ALA A 733 -36.09 21.72 5.79
N VAL A 734 -35.76 20.53 6.31
CA VAL A 734 -36.44 19.90 7.44
C VAL A 734 -35.45 19.55 8.54
N SER A 735 -35.94 19.36 9.78
CA SER A 735 -35.07 19.00 10.90
C SER A 735 -34.34 17.68 10.65
N GLY A 736 -33.06 17.65 11.06
CA GLY A 736 -32.23 16.45 11.05
C GLY A 736 -32.55 15.49 12.19
N SER A 737 -33.17 16.00 13.25
CA SER A 737 -33.58 15.26 14.45
C SER A 737 -35.06 15.47 14.80
N GLU A 738 -35.55 14.63 15.70
CA GLU A 738 -36.82 14.75 16.41
C GLU A 738 -36.61 15.30 17.82
N TYR A 739 -37.58 16.07 18.31
CA TYR A 739 -37.53 16.69 19.63
C TYR A 739 -38.72 16.24 20.50
N PRO A 740 -38.52 15.95 21.80
CA PRO A 740 -39.59 15.46 22.68
C PRO A 740 -40.54 16.55 23.14
N THR A 741 -40.15 17.83 23.05
CA THR A 741 -40.96 18.99 23.43
C THR A 741 -40.84 20.11 22.39
N ARG A 742 -41.82 21.03 22.42
CA ARG A 742 -41.83 22.24 21.59
C ARG A 742 -40.69 23.18 21.98
N ASP A 743 -40.54 23.44 23.27
CA ASP A 743 -39.50 24.29 23.86
C ASP A 743 -38.09 23.84 23.42
N GLU A 744 -37.81 22.53 23.42
CA GLU A 744 -36.52 21.99 22.97
C GLU A 744 -36.32 22.10 21.45
N LEU A 745 -37.39 22.04 20.64
CA LEU A 745 -37.29 22.35 19.21
C LEU A 745 -36.98 23.84 18.97
N GLU A 746 -37.58 24.74 19.74
CA GLU A 746 -37.40 26.19 19.59
C GLU A 746 -35.98 26.62 19.99
N ASP A 747 -35.45 26.14 21.12
CA ASP A 747 -34.04 26.32 21.51
C ASP A 747 -33.08 25.84 20.41
N ARG A 748 -33.44 24.76 19.69
CA ARG A 748 -32.62 24.16 18.61
C ARG A 748 -32.72 24.88 17.27
N ILE A 749 -33.67 25.80 17.08
CA ILE A 749 -33.71 26.63 15.87
C ILE A 749 -32.60 27.70 15.91
N ASP A 750 -32.25 28.23 17.08
CA ASP A 750 -31.11 29.14 17.22
C ASP A 750 -29.77 28.42 16.98
N ASP A 751 -29.60 27.18 17.48
CA ASP A 751 -28.46 26.33 17.11
C ASP A 751 -28.34 26.16 15.58
N VAL A 752 -29.45 25.93 14.88
CA VAL A 752 -29.49 25.78 13.40
C VAL A 752 -29.09 27.08 12.70
N ARG A 753 -29.51 28.25 13.19
CA ARG A 753 -29.11 29.57 12.65
C ARG A 753 -27.60 29.79 12.79
N GLU A 754 -27.04 29.58 13.98
CA GLU A 754 -25.59 29.74 14.22
C GLU A 754 -24.78 28.72 13.40
N THR A 755 -25.23 27.46 13.36
CA THR A 755 -24.62 26.39 12.56
C THR A 755 -24.58 26.76 11.07
N ALA A 756 -25.70 27.20 10.48
CA ALA A 756 -25.77 27.55 9.06
C ALA A 756 -24.93 28.77 8.69
N ALA A 757 -24.85 29.77 9.58
CA ALA A 757 -24.02 30.96 9.39
C ALA A 757 -22.52 30.66 9.49
N ALA A 758 -22.12 29.69 10.32
CA ALA A 758 -20.74 29.23 10.46
C ALA A 758 -20.34 28.19 9.39
N ALA A 759 -21.30 27.49 8.79
CA ALA A 759 -21.04 26.28 8.01
C ALA A 759 -20.28 26.51 6.70
N ARG A 760 -19.20 25.74 6.50
CA ARG A 760 -18.52 25.61 5.21
C ARG A 760 -19.30 24.67 4.29
N SER A 761 -19.20 24.87 2.98
CA SER A 761 -19.83 23.97 1.99
C SER A 761 -18.81 22.95 1.47
N TYR A 762 -19.18 21.68 1.49
CA TYR A 762 -18.41 20.55 0.95
C TYR A 762 -19.28 19.79 -0.06
N THR A 763 -18.64 19.16 -1.05
CA THR A 763 -19.28 18.14 -1.91
C THR A 763 -18.59 16.83 -1.62
N THR A 764 -19.30 15.88 -1.02
CA THR A 764 -18.73 14.62 -0.50
C THR A 764 -19.16 13.43 -1.36
N GLY A 765 -18.28 12.44 -1.49
CA GLY A 765 -18.56 11.19 -2.21
C GLY A 765 -19.39 10.20 -1.39
N ALA A 766 -19.21 8.91 -1.65
CA ALA A 766 -19.84 7.83 -0.89
C ALA A 766 -19.32 7.71 0.56
N VAL A 767 -18.14 8.26 0.84
CA VAL A 767 -17.50 8.33 2.16
C VAL A 767 -16.97 9.75 2.42
N THR A 768 -16.56 10.03 3.65
CA THR A 768 -15.96 11.32 4.07
C THR A 768 -14.96 11.07 5.18
N VAL A 769 -13.75 11.60 5.08
CA VAL A 769 -12.80 11.57 6.21
C VAL A 769 -13.13 12.74 7.15
N GLN A 770 -13.19 12.48 8.45
CA GLN A 770 -13.28 13.54 9.46
C GLN A 770 -12.07 13.50 10.39
N LEU A 771 -11.38 14.63 10.53
CA LEU A 771 -10.34 14.84 11.54
C LEU A 771 -11.01 15.17 12.88
N VAL A 772 -10.70 14.41 13.93
CA VAL A 772 -11.33 14.53 15.24
C VAL A 772 -10.27 14.78 16.31
N GLY A 773 -10.30 15.94 16.97
CA GLY A 773 -9.30 16.24 17.99
C GLY A 773 -9.34 17.64 18.58
N SER A 774 -8.41 17.89 19.49
CA SER A 774 -8.13 19.23 20.02
C SER A 774 -6.67 19.33 20.48
N GLU A 775 -6.30 18.63 21.56
CA GLU A 775 -4.91 18.46 22.02
C GLU A 775 -4.21 17.30 21.29
N THR A 776 -4.89 16.15 21.18
CA THR A 776 -4.52 15.05 20.29
C THR A 776 -5.57 14.91 19.20
N TRP A 777 -5.15 14.39 18.05
CA TRP A 777 -5.97 14.28 16.84
C TRP A 777 -6.00 12.85 16.33
N ARG A 778 -7.14 12.46 15.77
CA ARG A 778 -7.38 11.23 15.02
C ARG A 778 -8.04 11.57 13.71
N TRP A 779 -8.16 10.59 12.83
CA TRP A 779 -9.06 10.65 11.69
C TRP A 779 -10.00 9.45 11.72
N ARG A 780 -11.16 9.59 11.10
CA ARG A 780 -12.11 8.49 10.86
C ARG A 780 -12.72 8.60 9.48
N LEU A 781 -12.90 7.46 8.83
CA LEU A 781 -13.67 7.35 7.60
C LEU A 781 -15.14 7.15 7.98
N LEU A 782 -15.99 8.07 7.55
CA LEU A 782 -17.43 8.01 7.72
C LEU A 782 -18.10 7.55 6.42
N ASP A 783 -19.16 6.77 6.57
CA ASP A 783 -20.04 6.41 5.46
C ASP A 783 -20.96 7.57 5.04
N ARG A 784 -21.91 7.26 4.15
CA ARG A 784 -22.94 8.20 3.73
C ARG A 784 -23.79 8.72 4.89
N ASP A 785 -24.20 7.90 5.85
CA ASP A 785 -25.09 8.30 6.96
C ASP A 785 -24.34 8.82 8.21
N ARG A 786 -23.01 8.90 8.14
CA ARG A 786 -22.04 9.31 9.19
C ARG A 786 -21.77 8.25 10.28
N GLU A 787 -22.01 6.99 9.98
CA GLU A 787 -21.49 5.87 10.77
C GLU A 787 -19.99 5.66 10.44
N PRO A 788 -19.12 5.43 11.44
CA PRO A 788 -17.69 5.20 11.18
C PRO A 788 -17.44 3.83 10.56
N ILE A 789 -16.85 3.82 9.36
CA ILE A 789 -16.35 2.63 8.67
C ILE A 789 -15.01 2.20 9.25
N LEU A 790 -14.17 3.17 9.63
CA LEU A 790 -12.76 2.96 10.02
C LEU A 790 -12.30 4.12 10.91
N GLU A 791 -11.62 3.86 12.03
CA GLU A 791 -11.09 4.90 12.93
C GLU A 791 -9.57 4.73 13.19
N SER A 792 -8.82 5.83 13.23
CA SER A 792 -7.36 5.77 13.38
C SER A 792 -6.94 5.29 14.78
N ALA A 793 -6.22 4.17 14.83
CA ALA A 793 -5.69 3.63 16.08
C ALA A 793 -4.66 4.62 16.67
N THR A 794 -3.74 5.06 15.80
CA THR A 794 -2.74 6.10 16.06
C THR A 794 -3.39 7.45 16.41
N ALA A 795 -2.81 8.14 17.40
CA ALA A 795 -3.18 9.48 17.81
C ALA A 795 -2.05 10.47 17.48
N TYR A 796 -2.36 11.44 16.63
CA TYR A 796 -1.44 12.45 16.12
C TYR A 796 -1.35 13.65 17.06
N SER A 797 -0.17 14.29 17.09
CA SER A 797 0.12 15.44 17.97
C SER A 797 -0.48 16.77 17.49
N SER A 798 -1.08 16.80 16.30
CA SER A 798 -1.75 17.99 15.74
C SER A 798 -2.68 17.62 14.58
N ARG A 799 -3.62 18.51 14.26
CA ARG A 799 -4.45 18.44 13.05
C ARG A 799 -3.63 18.32 11.76
N ALA A 800 -2.47 18.98 11.70
CA ALA A 800 -1.59 18.90 10.53
C ALA A 800 -1.09 17.47 10.34
N ALA A 801 -0.47 16.87 11.36
CA ALA A 801 0.01 15.49 11.30
C ALA A 801 -1.11 14.46 11.03
N ALA A 802 -2.34 14.69 11.53
CA ALA A 802 -3.49 13.86 11.19
C ALA A 802 -3.93 14.02 9.73
N ARG A 803 -3.86 15.25 9.18
CA ARG A 803 -4.13 15.50 7.76
C ARG A 803 -3.05 14.91 6.86
N ASP A 804 -1.78 15.08 7.22
CA ASP A 804 -0.61 14.56 6.50
C ASP A 804 -0.71 13.03 6.35
N ALA A 805 -1.12 12.32 7.41
CA ALA A 805 -1.36 10.86 7.35
C ALA A 805 -2.51 10.48 6.37
N VAL A 806 -3.58 11.28 6.32
CA VAL A 806 -4.65 11.09 5.33
C VAL A 806 -4.19 11.48 3.92
N ASP A 807 -3.30 12.47 3.77
CA ASP A 807 -2.69 12.82 2.48
C ASP A 807 -1.77 11.68 1.97
N GLU A 808 -1.11 10.91 2.83
CA GLU A 808 -0.37 9.70 2.37
C GLU A 808 -1.31 8.55 2.00
N LEU A 809 -2.43 8.36 2.72
CA LEU A 809 -3.49 7.42 2.32
C LEU A 809 -4.03 7.76 0.94
N GLU A 810 -4.44 9.01 0.70
CA GLU A 810 -5.00 9.51 -0.57
C GLU A 810 -4.03 9.43 -1.76
N LYS A 811 -2.71 9.35 -1.52
CA LYS A 811 -1.68 9.23 -2.59
C LYS A 811 -1.42 7.81 -3.04
N ALA A 812 -1.65 6.81 -2.18
CA ALA A 812 -1.39 5.43 -2.53
C ALA A 812 -2.39 4.92 -3.56
N SER A 813 -1.96 3.98 -4.42
CA SER A 813 -2.88 3.41 -5.40
C SER A 813 -3.75 2.34 -4.75
N MET A 814 -5.00 2.70 -4.41
CA MET A 814 -6.00 1.78 -3.83
C MET A 814 -6.13 0.49 -4.64
N SER A 815 -6.00 0.59 -5.97
CA SER A 815 -6.02 -0.54 -6.91
C SER A 815 -4.92 -1.60 -6.73
N ALA A 816 -3.90 -1.34 -5.91
CA ALA A 816 -2.77 -2.24 -5.64
C ALA A 816 -2.70 -2.73 -4.18
N VAL A 817 -3.58 -2.24 -3.29
CA VAL A 817 -3.55 -2.54 -1.84
C VAL A 817 -3.81 -4.04 -1.60
N PRO A 818 -2.89 -4.77 -0.94
CA PRO A 818 -3.05 -6.20 -0.71
C PRO A 818 -4.06 -6.46 0.41
N ILE A 819 -5.14 -7.19 0.09
CA ILE A 819 -6.03 -7.76 1.10
C ILE A 819 -5.52 -9.15 1.52
N PHE A 820 -5.46 -9.39 2.83
CA PHE A 820 -4.97 -10.63 3.42
C PHE A 820 -5.67 -10.94 4.76
N ALA A 821 -5.34 -12.09 5.34
CA ALA A 821 -5.73 -12.49 6.68
C ALA A 821 -4.62 -13.36 7.27
N ILE A 822 -4.40 -13.30 8.59
CA ILE A 822 -3.55 -14.25 9.30
C ILE A 822 -4.45 -15.12 10.19
N ASP A 823 -4.71 -16.33 9.74
CA ASP A 823 -5.61 -17.27 10.40
C ASP A 823 -5.02 -17.78 11.74
N ALA A 824 -5.86 -18.29 12.64
CA ALA A 824 -5.42 -18.67 13.99
C ALA A 824 -4.41 -19.83 13.97
N GLY A 825 -3.18 -19.54 14.43
CA GLY A 825 -2.05 -20.49 14.42
C GLY A 825 -1.16 -20.42 13.17
N ALA A 826 -1.55 -19.63 12.16
CA ALA A 826 -0.71 -19.32 11.00
C ALA A 826 0.32 -18.21 11.30
N ALA A 827 1.09 -17.85 10.28
CA ALA A 827 1.98 -16.70 10.24
C ALA A 827 2.03 -16.12 8.81
N ALA A 828 2.60 -14.94 8.64
CA ALA A 828 2.90 -14.33 7.36
C ALA A 828 4.36 -13.86 7.33
N VAL A 829 5.00 -13.96 6.16
CA VAL A 829 6.34 -13.39 5.95
C VAL A 829 6.13 -11.95 5.50
N TRP A 830 6.43 -11.01 6.37
CA TRP A 830 6.39 -9.58 6.09
C TRP A 830 7.70 -9.14 5.42
N LEU A 831 7.61 -8.32 4.36
CA LEU A 831 8.77 -7.69 3.72
C LEU A 831 8.85 -6.21 4.11
N GLU A 832 9.97 -5.79 4.69
CA GLU A 832 10.20 -4.46 5.26
C GLU A 832 11.40 -3.79 4.55
N GLN A 833 11.34 -2.48 4.27
CA GLN A 833 12.45 -1.73 3.68
C GLN A 833 13.15 -0.83 4.71
N THR A 834 14.40 -1.16 5.05
CA THR A 834 15.24 -0.36 5.95
C THR A 834 16.19 0.60 5.22
N ASP A 835 16.84 1.50 5.96
CA ASP A 835 17.98 2.31 5.50
C ASP A 835 19.14 1.47 4.91
N GLU A 836 19.29 0.20 5.32
CA GLU A 836 20.39 -0.70 4.93
C GLU A 836 19.95 -1.79 3.93
N GLY A 837 18.71 -1.76 3.44
CA GLY A 837 18.15 -2.72 2.49
C GLY A 837 16.84 -3.37 2.95
N TRP A 838 16.34 -4.32 2.17
CA TRP A 838 15.15 -5.09 2.47
C TRP A 838 15.45 -6.24 3.44
N ARG A 839 14.57 -6.43 4.43
CA ARG A 839 14.56 -7.57 5.36
C ARG A 839 13.20 -8.28 5.30
N TRP A 840 13.12 -9.44 5.95
CA TRP A 840 11.86 -10.14 6.16
C TRP A 840 11.70 -10.52 7.63
N ASP A 841 10.45 -10.55 8.10
CA ASP A 841 10.06 -10.99 9.43
C ASP A 841 8.86 -11.96 9.36
N LEU A 842 8.93 -13.09 10.06
CA LEU A 842 7.81 -14.01 10.18
C LEU A 842 6.92 -13.57 11.34
N ILE A 843 5.87 -12.81 11.03
CA ILE A 843 4.91 -12.30 12.01
C ILE A 843 3.72 -13.24 12.18
N ASP A 844 3.19 -13.32 13.39
CA ASP A 844 1.93 -14.02 13.65
C ASP A 844 0.72 -13.08 13.78
N ARG A 845 -0.47 -13.65 13.96
CA ARG A 845 -1.74 -12.92 14.07
C ARG A 845 -1.76 -11.86 15.20
N GLY A 846 -0.93 -12.03 16.23
CA GLY A 846 -0.73 -11.08 17.32
C GLY A 846 0.35 -10.02 17.05
N ARG A 847 1.00 -10.06 15.88
CA ARG A 847 2.25 -9.34 15.54
C ARG A 847 3.45 -9.74 16.40
N GLU A 848 3.46 -10.95 16.94
CA GLU A 848 4.69 -11.50 17.53
C GLU A 848 5.64 -11.91 16.40
N VAL A 849 6.85 -11.34 16.36
CA VAL A 849 7.89 -11.68 15.39
C VAL A 849 8.54 -12.99 15.82
N LEU A 850 8.21 -14.08 15.13
CA LEU A 850 8.68 -15.43 15.46
C LEU A 850 10.12 -15.66 14.99
N ALA A 851 10.46 -15.11 13.82
CA ALA A 851 11.75 -15.24 13.17
C ALA A 851 12.05 -14.02 12.30
N THR A 852 13.32 -13.77 12.03
CA THR A 852 13.82 -12.62 11.28
C THR A 852 14.95 -13.00 10.32
N ALA A 853 15.11 -12.22 9.25
CA ALA A 853 16.28 -12.24 8.38
C ALA A 853 17.59 -11.95 9.15
N VAL A 854 18.67 -12.62 8.79
CA VAL A 854 19.99 -12.43 9.44
C VAL A 854 20.74 -11.22 8.87
N GLU A 855 20.56 -10.92 7.58
CA GLU A 855 21.17 -9.79 6.86
C GLU A 855 20.11 -9.04 6.03
N THR A 856 20.37 -7.78 5.69
CA THR A 856 19.58 -7.01 4.71
C THR A 856 20.11 -7.22 3.29
N ALA A 857 19.22 -7.17 2.29
CA ALA A 857 19.58 -7.39 0.89
C ALA A 857 18.76 -6.48 -0.07
N ASP A 858 18.95 -6.62 -1.39
CA ASP A 858 18.02 -6.07 -2.38
C ASP A 858 16.71 -6.88 -2.39
N LYS A 859 15.56 -6.25 -2.71
CA LYS A 859 14.21 -6.87 -2.63
C LYS A 859 14.09 -8.23 -3.33
N SER A 860 14.79 -8.43 -4.45
CA SER A 860 14.85 -9.71 -5.18
C SER A 860 15.51 -10.82 -4.37
N ASP A 861 16.54 -10.46 -3.62
CA ASP A 861 17.45 -11.38 -2.96
C ASP A 861 16.88 -11.73 -1.57
N THR A 862 16.24 -10.76 -0.91
CA THR A 862 15.34 -11.00 0.24
C THR A 862 14.19 -11.96 -0.15
N THR A 863 13.58 -11.79 -1.33
CA THR A 863 12.52 -12.69 -1.81
C THR A 863 13.04 -14.10 -2.09
N ALA A 864 14.23 -14.22 -2.70
CA ALA A 864 14.87 -15.52 -2.94
C ALA A 864 15.25 -16.22 -1.62
N ALA A 865 15.72 -15.49 -0.61
CA ALA A 865 15.97 -16.02 0.72
C ALA A 865 14.68 -16.53 1.38
N VAL A 866 13.53 -15.87 1.15
CA VAL A 866 12.22 -16.36 1.62
C VAL A 866 11.82 -17.66 0.92
N ASP A 867 11.96 -17.75 -0.42
CA ASP A 867 11.73 -19.01 -1.15
C ASP A 867 12.61 -20.16 -0.59
N ASP A 868 13.87 -19.87 -0.26
CA ASP A 868 14.81 -20.88 0.28
C ASP A 868 14.53 -21.27 1.74
N ILE A 869 14.16 -20.36 2.65
CA ILE A 869 13.76 -20.78 4.02
C ILE A 869 12.45 -21.57 4.01
N GLN A 870 11.49 -21.25 3.12
CA GLN A 870 10.26 -22.01 2.97
C GLN A 870 10.52 -23.42 2.42
N ARG A 871 11.52 -23.57 1.56
CA ARG A 871 12.01 -24.86 1.04
C ARG A 871 12.78 -25.67 2.10
N LEU A 872 13.65 -25.02 2.87
CA LEU A 872 14.63 -25.68 3.74
C LEU A 872 14.12 -25.97 5.16
N ALA A 873 13.35 -25.06 5.78
CA ALA A 873 12.91 -25.24 7.16
C ALA A 873 12.13 -26.56 7.41
N PRO A 874 11.23 -27.03 6.52
CA PRO A 874 10.52 -28.31 6.71
C PRO A 874 11.42 -29.56 6.58
N LEU A 875 12.64 -29.39 6.08
CA LEU A 875 13.63 -30.45 5.85
C LEU A 875 14.81 -30.36 6.84
N ALA A 876 14.87 -29.32 7.65
CA ALA A 876 16.02 -28.99 8.48
C ALA A 876 16.13 -29.93 9.71
N GLU A 877 17.22 -30.70 9.81
CA GLU A 877 17.49 -31.45 11.03
C GLU A 877 17.93 -30.49 12.15
N ARG A 878 17.48 -30.75 13.39
CA ARG A 878 17.80 -29.91 14.54
C ARG A 878 19.09 -30.37 15.22
N ILE A 879 20.08 -29.49 15.25
CA ILE A 879 21.47 -29.78 15.62
C ILE A 879 21.85 -28.95 16.85
N ASP A 880 22.15 -29.63 17.96
CA ASP A 880 22.67 -29.00 19.17
C ASP A 880 24.19 -28.78 19.02
N VAL A 881 24.62 -27.53 18.80
CA VAL A 881 26.05 -27.16 18.74
C VAL A 881 26.45 -26.57 20.09
N ALA A 882 27.27 -27.30 20.86
CA ALA A 882 27.55 -26.96 22.25
C ALA A 882 28.80 -26.08 22.46
N GLU A 883 29.91 -26.36 21.77
CA GLU A 883 31.20 -25.65 21.96
C GLU A 883 32.02 -25.49 20.68
N ALA A 884 32.13 -26.55 19.86
CA ALA A 884 32.73 -26.54 18.53
C ALA A 884 32.20 -27.75 17.73
N SER A 885 32.18 -27.67 16.39
CA SER A 885 31.78 -28.80 15.54
C SER A 885 32.54 -28.81 14.22
N PHE A 886 32.87 -29.99 13.70
CA PHE A 886 33.28 -30.14 12.31
C PHE A 886 32.07 -30.23 11.39
N ASP A 887 32.23 -29.76 10.16
CA ASP A 887 31.38 -30.15 9.03
C ASP A 887 32.20 -30.49 7.78
N VAL A 888 31.50 -30.85 6.70
CA VAL A 888 32.11 -31.17 5.41
C VAL A 888 31.30 -30.52 4.29
N VAL A 889 31.93 -29.58 3.58
CA VAL A 889 31.33 -28.82 2.47
C VAL A 889 31.90 -29.25 1.12
N GLU A 890 31.08 -29.19 0.06
CA GLU A 890 31.52 -29.39 -1.32
C GLU A 890 32.08 -28.09 -1.91
N ARG A 891 33.04 -28.19 -2.82
CA ARG A 891 33.64 -27.11 -3.61
C ARG A 891 33.91 -27.60 -5.03
N ASP A 892 34.21 -26.68 -5.95
CA ASP A 892 34.48 -26.97 -7.38
C ASP A 892 35.48 -28.11 -7.63
N ASP A 893 36.40 -28.35 -6.70
CA ASP A 893 37.47 -29.35 -6.76
C ASP A 893 37.29 -30.54 -5.79
N GLY A 894 36.23 -30.54 -4.95
CA GLY A 894 35.88 -31.67 -4.08
C GLY A 894 35.41 -31.28 -2.67
N TRP A 895 35.29 -32.28 -1.81
CA TRP A 895 34.82 -32.14 -0.43
C TRP A 895 35.97 -31.84 0.54
N ARG A 896 35.81 -30.84 1.41
CA ARG A 896 36.77 -30.50 2.48
C ARG A 896 36.06 -30.28 3.81
N TRP A 897 36.76 -30.56 4.90
CA TRP A 897 36.27 -30.31 6.26
C TRP A 897 36.45 -28.85 6.66
N ARG A 898 35.58 -28.35 7.55
CA ARG A 898 35.79 -27.15 8.36
C ARG A 898 35.64 -27.50 9.83
N LEU A 899 36.33 -26.77 10.71
CA LEU A 899 36.04 -26.74 12.14
C LEU A 899 35.43 -25.39 12.47
N LEU A 900 34.22 -25.43 13.03
CA LEU A 900 33.44 -24.27 13.45
C LEU A 900 33.58 -24.07 14.97
N ASP A 901 33.53 -22.81 15.41
CA ASP A 901 33.31 -22.48 16.82
C ASP A 901 31.85 -22.72 17.26
N GLY A 902 31.57 -22.45 18.55
CA GLY A 902 30.23 -22.60 19.14
C GLY A 902 29.21 -21.54 18.70
N ASP A 903 29.64 -20.51 17.98
CA ASP A 903 28.77 -19.55 17.31
C ASP A 903 28.50 -19.93 15.84
N GLY A 904 29.24 -20.91 15.28
CA GLY A 904 29.10 -21.43 13.92
C GLY A 904 30.13 -20.89 12.93
N HIS A 905 31.05 -20.01 13.34
CA HIS A 905 32.05 -19.44 12.43
C HIS A 905 33.18 -20.43 12.15
N PRO A 906 33.63 -20.59 10.90
CA PRO A 906 34.77 -21.44 10.58
C PRO A 906 36.06 -20.85 11.17
N VAL A 907 36.67 -21.54 12.13
CA VAL A 907 37.99 -21.18 12.68
C VAL A 907 39.12 -21.85 11.92
N ALA A 908 38.86 -23.03 11.34
CA ALA A 908 39.82 -23.80 10.55
C ALA A 908 39.17 -24.46 9.33
N ILE A 909 39.95 -24.65 8.27
CA ILE A 909 39.53 -25.35 7.06
C ILE A 909 40.64 -26.31 6.61
N GLY A 910 40.26 -27.50 6.14
CA GLY A 910 41.19 -28.46 5.56
C GLY A 910 41.87 -27.94 4.29
N ASP A 911 43.20 -28.04 4.23
CA ASP A 911 44.02 -27.52 3.12
C ASP A 911 43.96 -28.41 1.86
N GLU A 912 43.50 -29.66 1.99
CA GLU A 912 43.30 -30.62 0.90
C GLU A 912 41.81 -30.91 0.69
N THR A 913 41.39 -31.01 -0.57
CA THR A 913 40.06 -31.47 -1.01
C THR A 913 40.08 -32.95 -1.37
N THR A 914 38.92 -33.60 -1.24
CA THR A 914 38.76 -35.05 -1.43
C THR A 914 37.62 -35.39 -2.39
N GLU A 915 37.71 -36.52 -3.10
CA GLU A 915 36.71 -36.91 -4.10
C GLU A 915 35.31 -37.23 -3.54
N THR A 916 35.14 -37.36 -2.21
CA THR A 916 33.84 -37.73 -1.59
C THR A 916 33.66 -37.17 -0.18
N LYS A 917 32.42 -36.81 0.19
CA LYS A 917 32.01 -36.42 1.56
C LYS A 917 32.50 -37.40 2.63
N ALA A 918 32.53 -38.70 2.33
CA ALA A 918 33.03 -39.75 3.22
C ALA A 918 34.56 -39.66 3.47
N ALA A 919 35.37 -39.44 2.43
CA ALA A 919 36.82 -39.32 2.57
C ALA A 919 37.24 -38.09 3.39
N ALA A 920 36.50 -36.97 3.25
CA ALA A 920 36.71 -35.81 4.10
C ALA A 920 36.29 -36.06 5.57
N ARG A 921 35.27 -36.89 5.84
CA ARG A 921 34.92 -37.32 7.21
C ARG A 921 36.00 -38.21 7.83
N ASP A 922 36.51 -39.19 7.09
CA ASP A 922 37.65 -40.02 7.53
C ASP A 922 38.88 -39.13 7.83
N GLY A 923 39.05 -38.04 7.06
CA GLY A 923 40.08 -37.02 7.31
C GLY A 923 39.92 -36.21 8.59
N ILE A 924 38.70 -36.09 9.16
CA ILE A 924 38.48 -35.38 10.43
C ILE A 924 39.07 -36.17 11.61
N ASP A 925 38.97 -37.50 11.62
CA ASP A 925 39.59 -38.32 12.68
C ASP A 925 41.14 -38.29 12.61
N ASP A 926 41.69 -38.17 11.40
CA ASP A 926 43.11 -37.88 11.17
C ASP A 926 43.48 -36.50 11.77
N VAL A 927 42.65 -35.47 11.56
CA VAL A 927 42.85 -34.11 12.10
C VAL A 927 42.73 -34.06 13.61
N ARG A 928 41.72 -34.71 14.22
CA ARG A 928 41.57 -34.84 15.69
C ARG A 928 42.84 -35.43 16.30
N SER A 929 43.36 -36.51 15.72
CA SER A 929 44.59 -37.20 16.16
C SER A 929 45.84 -36.30 16.05
N LEU A 930 45.91 -35.48 14.99
CA LEU A 930 46.96 -34.46 14.85
C LEU A 930 46.79 -33.33 15.87
N LEU A 931 45.56 -32.90 16.17
CA LEU A 931 45.27 -31.85 17.14
C LEU A 931 45.60 -32.28 18.58
N GLU A 932 45.35 -33.52 18.99
CA GLU A 932 45.81 -34.03 20.30
C GLU A 932 47.33 -33.89 20.47
N SER A 933 48.08 -34.25 19.42
CA SER A 933 49.56 -34.32 19.45
C SER A 933 50.27 -33.02 19.09
N ALA A 934 49.59 -32.04 18.49
CA ALA A 934 50.24 -30.88 17.90
C ALA A 934 50.93 -29.96 18.93
N SER A 935 52.17 -29.55 18.61
CA SER A 935 52.86 -28.45 19.28
C SER A 935 52.46 -27.10 18.68
N VAL A 936 51.99 -26.16 19.49
CA VAL A 936 51.68 -24.78 19.07
C VAL A 936 52.95 -23.91 19.16
N PHE A 937 53.20 -23.08 18.15
CA PHE A 937 54.28 -22.08 18.20
C PHE A 937 54.14 -20.93 17.21
N GLU A 938 54.69 -19.78 17.61
CA GLU A 938 54.85 -18.57 16.80
C GLU A 938 56.10 -18.66 15.88
N LEU A 939 56.02 -18.06 14.69
CA LEU A 939 57.14 -17.74 13.82
C LEU A 939 57.47 -16.24 13.95
N GLU A 940 58.46 -15.91 14.78
CA GLU A 940 59.01 -14.53 14.90
C GLU A 940 59.95 -14.15 13.72
N GLY A 941 60.04 -15.01 12.70
CA GLY A 941 60.98 -14.91 11.59
C GLY A 941 61.22 -16.29 10.93
N PRO A 942 62.13 -16.38 9.94
CA PRO A 942 62.45 -17.63 9.26
C PRO A 942 63.09 -18.67 10.22
N ALA A 943 62.84 -19.96 9.96
CA ALA A 943 63.28 -21.05 10.83
C ALA A 943 63.68 -22.31 10.04
N PHE A 944 64.79 -22.91 10.44
CA PHE A 944 65.15 -24.27 10.05
C PHE A 944 64.40 -25.27 10.93
N GLU A 945 63.39 -25.95 10.40
CA GLU A 945 62.72 -27.06 11.10
C GLU A 945 63.41 -28.39 10.76
N ARG A 946 64.02 -29.03 11.77
CA ARG A 946 64.39 -30.45 11.71
C ARG A 946 63.22 -31.31 12.16
N TYR A 947 62.87 -32.34 11.39
CA TYR A 947 61.75 -33.24 11.65
C TYR A 947 62.06 -34.69 11.27
N ARG A 948 61.14 -35.59 11.61
CA ARG A 948 61.06 -36.99 11.14
C ARG A 948 59.60 -37.43 11.19
N THR A 949 59.14 -38.23 10.23
CA THR A 949 57.72 -38.66 10.18
C THR A 949 57.35 -39.64 11.29
N ASN A 950 58.29 -40.52 11.67
CA ASN A 950 58.08 -41.59 12.65
C ASN A 950 59.33 -41.83 13.49
N GLY A 951 59.17 -42.60 14.58
CA GLY A 951 60.23 -42.92 15.54
C GLY A 951 61.46 -43.65 14.96
N ASP A 952 61.27 -44.42 13.88
CA ASP A 952 62.30 -45.21 13.18
C ASP A 952 62.74 -44.60 11.83
N GLU A 953 62.18 -43.45 11.44
CA GLU A 953 62.52 -42.79 10.17
C GLU A 953 63.71 -41.83 10.29
N PRO A 954 64.51 -41.67 9.21
CA PRO A 954 65.65 -40.76 9.20
C PRO A 954 65.20 -39.30 9.29
N TRP A 955 66.03 -38.47 9.91
CA TRP A 955 65.79 -37.04 10.06
C TRP A 955 65.86 -36.31 8.71
N GLN A 956 64.97 -35.36 8.53
CA GLN A 956 64.98 -34.40 7.43
C GLN A 956 64.97 -32.98 8.00
N TRP A 957 65.17 -31.99 7.12
CA TRP A 957 65.03 -30.59 7.51
C TRP A 957 64.43 -29.75 6.40
N ARG A 958 63.77 -28.66 6.77
CA ARG A 958 63.31 -27.61 5.86
C ARG A 958 63.65 -26.22 6.40
N LEU A 959 63.67 -25.23 5.50
CA LEU A 959 63.68 -23.81 5.84
C LEU A 959 62.29 -23.24 5.56
N VAL A 960 61.65 -22.76 6.61
CA VAL A 960 60.36 -22.04 6.57
C VAL A 960 60.64 -20.54 6.68
N ASP A 961 59.93 -19.70 5.93
CA ASP A 961 60.02 -18.24 6.06
C ASP A 961 59.08 -17.68 7.13
N GLU A 962 59.09 -16.35 7.34
CA GLU A 962 58.24 -15.67 8.32
C GLU A 962 56.74 -15.75 8.00
N ASN A 963 56.36 -16.11 6.76
CA ASN A 963 54.99 -16.28 6.28
C ASN A 963 54.56 -17.76 6.26
N GLY A 964 55.38 -18.67 6.81
CA GLY A 964 55.11 -20.10 6.80
C GLY A 964 55.41 -20.82 5.48
N GLU A 965 56.01 -20.17 4.48
CA GLU A 965 56.35 -20.83 3.21
C GLU A 965 57.62 -21.68 3.36
N THR A 966 57.61 -22.93 2.86
CA THR A 966 58.84 -23.73 2.79
C THR A 966 59.68 -23.32 1.59
N LEU A 967 60.75 -22.58 1.84
CA LEU A 967 61.67 -22.09 0.81
C LEU A 967 62.62 -23.18 0.32
N LEU A 968 63.11 -24.03 1.23
CA LEU A 968 63.99 -25.17 0.94
C LEU A 968 63.63 -26.39 1.78
N GLU A 969 63.92 -27.56 1.22
CA GLU A 969 63.87 -28.86 1.92
C GLU A 969 65.16 -29.66 1.68
N SER A 970 65.44 -30.60 2.58
CA SER A 970 66.65 -31.43 2.53
C SER A 970 66.59 -32.48 1.43
N ALA A 971 67.43 -32.32 0.39
CA ALA A 971 67.52 -33.24 -0.76
C ALA A 971 68.07 -34.65 -0.42
N GLN A 972 68.32 -34.92 0.87
CA GLN A 972 68.67 -36.22 1.43
C GLN A 972 68.22 -36.30 2.90
N ALA A 973 67.94 -37.51 3.39
CA ALA A 973 67.66 -37.75 4.80
C ALA A 973 68.93 -38.16 5.58
N TYR A 974 68.90 -38.02 6.91
CA TYR A 974 70.05 -38.14 7.81
C TYR A 974 69.76 -39.14 8.94
N GLU A 975 70.67 -40.09 9.19
CA GLU A 975 70.49 -41.10 10.25
C GLU A 975 70.51 -40.51 11.68
N THR A 976 71.07 -39.30 11.88
CA THR A 976 71.22 -38.69 13.21
C THR A 976 70.82 -37.22 13.26
N ARG A 977 70.39 -36.82 14.45
CA ARG A 977 70.02 -35.43 14.81
C ARG A 977 71.19 -34.47 14.59
N GLU A 978 72.39 -34.92 14.90
CA GLU A 978 73.67 -34.22 14.70
C GLU A 978 74.01 -34.03 13.23
N ALA A 979 73.88 -35.06 12.38
CA ALA A 979 74.22 -34.95 10.95
C ALA A 979 73.32 -33.94 10.22
N THR A 980 72.05 -33.87 10.63
CA THR A 980 71.11 -32.82 10.16
C THR A 980 71.59 -31.42 10.56
N GLN A 981 72.10 -31.27 11.79
CA GLN A 981 72.61 -29.99 12.30
C GLN A 981 73.93 -29.58 11.64
N GLU A 982 74.81 -30.53 11.32
CA GLU A 982 76.02 -30.28 10.53
C GLU A 982 75.68 -29.85 9.10
N ALA A 983 74.64 -30.43 8.48
CA ALA A 983 74.18 -30.03 7.15
C ALA A 983 73.60 -28.61 7.12
N ILE A 984 72.77 -28.25 8.10
CA ILE A 984 72.20 -26.89 8.24
C ILE A 984 73.33 -25.87 8.51
N ALA A 985 74.25 -26.17 9.42
CA ALA A 985 75.41 -25.30 9.69
C ALA A 985 76.32 -25.14 8.46
N ALA A 986 76.50 -26.19 7.66
CA ALA A 986 77.23 -26.11 6.39
C ALA A 986 76.51 -25.20 5.39
N LEU A 987 75.18 -25.33 5.24
CA LEU A 987 74.36 -24.48 4.39
C LEU A 987 74.44 -23.00 4.81
N GLN A 988 74.24 -22.70 6.10
CA GLN A 988 74.39 -21.34 6.63
C GLN A 988 75.79 -20.78 6.38
N SER A 989 76.85 -21.59 6.56
CA SER A 989 78.23 -21.15 6.27
C SER A 989 78.56 -20.94 4.79
N HIS A 990 77.66 -21.27 3.88
CA HIS A 990 77.88 -21.25 2.42
C HIS A 990 76.87 -20.42 1.63
N ALA A 991 75.70 -20.11 2.19
CA ALA A 991 74.72 -19.21 1.57
C ALA A 991 75.27 -17.77 1.45
N THR A 992 75.90 -17.27 2.51
CA THR A 992 76.47 -15.91 2.58
C THR A 992 77.60 -15.68 1.54
N ASP A 993 78.30 -16.73 1.09
CA ASP A 993 79.35 -16.70 0.04
C ASP A 993 78.89 -17.29 -1.32
N GLY A 994 77.60 -17.67 -1.43
CA GLY A 994 77.08 -18.42 -2.57
C GLY A 994 77.03 -17.63 -3.89
N LYS A 995 77.64 -18.18 -4.95
CA LYS A 995 77.50 -17.69 -6.34
C LYS A 995 76.27 -18.33 -7.00
N VAL A 996 75.21 -17.53 -7.15
CA VAL A 996 74.04 -17.91 -7.98
C VAL A 996 74.50 -18.22 -9.40
N THR A 997 74.08 -19.38 -9.91
CA THR A 997 74.50 -19.92 -11.21
C THR A 997 73.26 -20.51 -11.87
N VAL A 998 72.91 -20.01 -13.06
CA VAL A 998 71.68 -20.38 -13.80
C VAL A 998 72.08 -21.25 -14.98
N ALA A 999 71.77 -22.53 -14.90
CA ALA A 999 71.82 -23.46 -16.02
C ALA A 999 70.47 -23.50 -16.76
N GLU A 1000 70.51 -23.75 -18.06
CA GLU A 1000 69.35 -23.98 -18.96
C GLU A 1000 69.31 -25.44 -19.45
#